data_AF-A0A3N1CPU3-F1
#
_entry.id   AF-A0A3N1CPU3-F1
#
_cell.length_a   1.000
_cell.length_b   1.000
_cell.length_c   1.000
_cell.angle_alpha   90.00
_cell.angle_beta   90.00
_cell.angle_gamma   90.00
#
_symmetry.space_group_name_H-M   'P 1'
#
loop_
_entity.id
_entity.type
_entity.pdbx_description
1 polymer ?
#
loop_
_entity_poly.entity_id
_entity_poly.type
_entity_poly.pdbx_seq_one_letter_code
_entity_poly.pdbx_strand_id
1 'polypeptide(L)'
;MVPEGLTEAERRLWACYPDGATVDLTRQDGDREIRARVISALLLGACEAEPGRSPGVRLRGARITGRLELRAATAGCPLVLSECVLDEAPQFMESTTRTVRFVRCRMPGLGLARLHLDGLLSLRGSIIDGEVRLDHARIEGEIHMSGAVLGGGPEKTALYGEGLRVSGMANFDRGFAAKGSVRLTHARFGGRLNFTDASVEAAGQWAALLVDNSQIEGPFTLSGAEMRNPGGVAVSAGGITAHGSVWMNNGFRAEGEVRFIGATLRGHLTLNNARLDRASLNLEGAVMSGLEGRGLVVDGGQVRLVNAQLISDVVLPGARVTAAADGVAFAADGMTAATVKLDGLHATGRVSLRNARIGEAGLDQAVLVAGQDGYALRVDRAHAGALSAEGLTAEGRVTLRGATFAGDVRFGDARLTAGEDDLAFVADGMDAAHLALGGAHAVGLVSLDDARVTGELDLRLAVLAGGAEGTALSAAGLHAGGVRAARLRAEGLLVFDDAQVIREVDFSSGSLAADETGLSLSADGLAAGGLTLESAKAAGRISLRAAEISGDVNLVSAEVGRDLEGRALSADGLQAVHVLGWDAGIAGRISLRGAQVVGDLDLRQARIAAGLRGVSLVAGGMSAARINLDDVRAEGRVSMRGTQIARDISARNARATADEKGYAFTVEGSTAVNIYLSGLEADGVVSVRGTTVTSVIDLAEAVLRNPGGIALGADWLTTGGIWAPGLTAEGRIMLRGSQVSGEVRMEGSRLEGDGAKAIVGDGLSAGSLRMNRARITGEVALRGARIVDMVDGRDAVFAHPGNVALRLSLADVTGDVFLGRSRIDGVLRVAEAKIGRILQLTDADLENPGGYAVEARGLQAGRLTLRPDKLVGAVDLEHARLGVLCDDATSWPEVIGLNGLTYEALEPRMPAEKRLEWLRRDEDGFQPQPYEQLAAHYTQTGQEREAQAVLLARERRQSDGADWTGRVWGRLQDATVGFGYQPLRAATWLALLVALGSIVFAVSPPQPIKADEHPHFNAIIYTLDLLLPIVDLGQERAFNPAGADQWFSFLLVAAGWILASTIAAAAARTIGRR
;
A
#
# COMPACT_ATOMS: atom_id res chain seq x y z
N MET A 1 -3.01 -41.20 108.17
CA MET A 1 -2.83 -42.62 108.55
C MET A 1 -2.49 -43.39 107.29
N VAL A 2 -1.39 -44.14 107.23
CA VAL A 2 -0.99 -44.88 106.01
C VAL A 2 -1.91 -46.11 105.87
N PRO A 3 -2.55 -46.34 104.71
CA PRO A 3 -3.42 -47.51 104.50
C PRO A 3 -2.68 -48.84 104.68
N GLU A 4 -3.34 -49.84 105.29
CA GLU A 4 -2.82 -51.20 105.36
C GLU A 4 -2.80 -51.88 103.98
N GLY A 5 -1.76 -52.65 103.68
CA GLY A 5 -1.64 -53.41 102.42
C GLY A 5 -1.00 -52.66 101.24
N LEU A 6 -0.30 -51.54 101.48
CA LEU A 6 0.52 -50.86 100.47
C LEU A 6 1.86 -51.59 100.22
N THR A 7 2.26 -51.72 98.96
CA THR A 7 3.59 -52.20 98.55
C THR A 7 4.69 -51.24 99.00
N GLU A 8 5.96 -51.64 98.91
CA GLU A 8 7.08 -50.76 99.28
C GLU A 8 7.14 -49.50 98.39
N ALA A 9 6.93 -49.66 97.08
CA ALA A 9 6.87 -48.55 96.14
C ALA A 9 5.71 -47.59 96.44
N GLU A 10 4.53 -48.13 96.78
CA GLU A 10 3.36 -47.33 97.15
C GLU A 10 3.54 -46.59 98.48
N ARG A 11 4.18 -47.20 99.48
CA ARG A 11 4.50 -46.53 100.76
C ARG A 11 5.44 -45.35 100.56
N ARG A 12 6.44 -45.48 99.68
CA ARG A 12 7.35 -44.38 99.32
C ARG A 12 6.59 -43.24 98.63
N LEU A 13 5.69 -43.56 97.70
CA LEU A 13 4.84 -42.55 97.09
C LEU A 13 3.96 -41.84 98.12
N TRP A 14 3.35 -42.59 99.04
CA TRP A 14 2.52 -42.03 100.10
C TRP A 14 3.31 -41.08 101.03
N ALA A 15 4.57 -41.40 101.34
CA ALA A 15 5.44 -40.59 102.19
C ALA A 15 5.96 -39.33 101.49
N CYS A 16 6.24 -39.37 100.18
CA CYS A 16 6.72 -38.24 99.40
C CYS A 16 5.60 -37.33 98.86
N TYR A 17 4.33 -37.68 99.07
CA TYR A 17 3.20 -36.87 98.61
C TYR A 17 3.10 -35.49 99.29
N PRO A 18 3.19 -35.37 100.65
CA PRO A 18 2.96 -34.11 101.34
C PRO A 18 3.95 -32.99 101.01
N ASP A 19 5.22 -33.32 100.76
CA ASP A 19 6.28 -32.38 100.36
C ASP A 19 6.48 -32.30 98.83
N GLY A 20 5.87 -33.24 98.10
CA GLY A 20 5.93 -33.38 96.65
C GLY A 20 7.24 -33.97 96.13
N ALA A 21 8.06 -34.64 96.94
CA ALA A 21 9.31 -35.22 96.45
C ALA A 21 9.08 -36.26 95.33
N THR A 22 10.05 -36.38 94.40
CA THR A 22 9.95 -37.34 93.28
C THR A 22 10.42 -38.72 93.71
N VAL A 23 9.60 -39.74 93.47
CA VAL A 23 9.98 -41.15 93.68
C VAL A 23 10.56 -41.71 92.39
N ASP A 24 11.86 -42.00 92.39
CA ASP A 24 12.57 -42.63 91.27
C ASP A 24 12.75 -44.14 91.51
N LEU A 25 12.14 -44.95 90.64
CA LEU A 25 12.19 -46.42 90.64
C LEU A 25 13.08 -46.98 89.52
N THR A 26 13.74 -46.13 88.72
CA THR A 26 14.62 -46.57 87.60
C THR A 26 15.95 -47.15 88.08
N ARG A 27 16.43 -46.73 89.25
CA ARG A 27 17.78 -47.02 89.76
C ARG A 27 17.86 -48.25 90.68
N GLN A 28 16.78 -48.99 90.86
CA GLN A 28 16.68 -50.10 91.82
C GLN A 28 16.11 -51.39 91.18
N ASP A 29 16.60 -52.54 91.65
CA ASP A 29 16.16 -53.91 91.30
C ASP A 29 14.97 -54.39 92.17
N GLY A 30 14.01 -53.49 92.45
CA GLY A 30 12.85 -53.74 93.31
C GLY A 30 11.50 -53.74 92.57
N ASP A 31 10.41 -53.96 93.32
CA ASP A 31 9.03 -53.86 92.83
C ASP A 31 8.74 -52.46 92.24
N ARG A 32 8.40 -52.42 90.95
CA ARG A 32 8.10 -51.19 90.19
C ARG A 32 6.59 -50.98 90.06
N GLU A 33 5.78 -51.85 90.64
CA GLU A 33 4.33 -51.82 90.51
C GLU A 33 3.69 -50.84 91.50
N ILE A 34 2.86 -49.94 90.98
CA ILE A 34 2.03 -49.03 91.77
C ILE A 34 0.59 -49.15 91.29
N ARG A 35 -0.34 -49.49 92.18
CA ARG A 35 -1.75 -49.60 91.78
C ARG A 35 -2.35 -48.21 91.56
N ALA A 36 -3.06 -48.03 90.45
CA ALA A 36 -3.65 -46.75 90.06
C ALA A 36 -4.60 -46.16 91.13
N ARG A 37 -5.31 -47.02 91.88
CA ARG A 37 -6.19 -46.60 93.00
C ARG A 37 -5.46 -45.82 94.09
N VAL A 38 -4.18 -46.09 94.33
CA VAL A 38 -3.36 -45.37 95.32
C VAL A 38 -3.06 -43.96 94.82
N ILE A 39 -2.75 -43.83 93.53
CA ILE A 39 -2.54 -42.54 92.87
C ILE A 39 -3.83 -41.71 92.89
N SER A 40 -4.97 -42.29 92.50
CA SER A 40 -6.27 -41.61 92.57
C SER A 40 -6.60 -41.15 94.00
N ALA A 41 -6.40 -42.01 95.02
CA ALA A 41 -6.65 -41.64 96.41
C ALA A 41 -5.82 -40.42 96.86
N LEU A 42 -4.52 -40.38 96.52
CA LEU A 42 -3.65 -39.24 96.85
C LEU A 42 -4.10 -37.95 96.13
N LEU A 43 -4.42 -38.03 94.83
CA LEU A 43 -4.90 -36.89 94.05
C LEU A 43 -6.25 -36.34 94.56
N LEU A 44 -7.08 -37.18 95.18
CA LEU A 44 -8.37 -36.85 95.76
C LEU A 44 -8.32 -36.48 97.26
N GLY A 45 -7.11 -36.33 97.83
CA GLY A 45 -6.92 -35.80 99.18
C GLY A 45 -6.87 -36.84 100.31
N ALA A 46 -6.54 -38.10 100.03
CA ALA A 46 -6.38 -39.13 101.07
C ALA A 46 -5.21 -38.89 102.04
N CYS A 47 -4.32 -37.94 101.74
CA CYS A 47 -3.23 -37.50 102.60
C CYS A 47 -3.20 -35.96 102.67
N GLU A 48 -3.03 -35.40 103.86
CA GLU A 48 -2.88 -33.95 104.05
C GLU A 48 -1.51 -33.46 103.57
N ALA A 49 -1.46 -32.20 103.13
CA ALA A 49 -0.25 -31.53 102.68
C ALA A 49 0.61 -31.08 103.88
N GLU A 50 1.94 -31.07 103.72
CA GLU A 50 2.83 -30.49 104.73
C GLU A 50 2.74 -28.94 104.66
N PRO A 51 2.50 -28.24 105.78
CA PRO A 51 2.44 -26.78 105.80
C PRO A 51 3.69 -26.13 105.20
N GLY A 52 3.50 -25.20 104.25
CA GLY A 52 4.61 -24.52 103.56
C GLY A 52 5.25 -25.31 102.41
N ARG A 53 4.81 -26.56 102.15
CA ARG A 53 5.20 -27.35 100.97
C ARG A 53 4.05 -27.47 99.98
N SER A 54 4.36 -27.87 98.74
CA SER A 54 3.37 -28.12 97.69
C SER A 54 3.24 -29.62 97.48
N PRO A 55 2.11 -30.24 97.86
CA PRO A 55 1.92 -31.67 97.69
C PRO A 55 1.87 -32.02 96.20
N GLY A 56 2.21 -33.25 95.83
CA GLY A 56 2.12 -33.69 94.44
C GLY A 56 2.49 -35.15 94.24
N VAL A 57 1.93 -35.76 93.19
CA VAL A 57 2.26 -37.13 92.80
C VAL A 57 3.35 -37.06 91.74
N ARG A 58 4.59 -37.43 92.09
CA ARG A 58 5.74 -37.40 91.19
C ARG A 58 6.45 -38.77 91.16
N LEU A 59 6.33 -39.50 90.04
CA LEU A 59 6.87 -40.85 89.86
C LEU A 59 7.78 -40.94 88.64
N ARG A 60 8.85 -41.73 88.75
CA ARG A 60 9.71 -42.08 87.63
C ARG A 60 10.00 -43.59 87.56
N GLY A 61 9.85 -44.21 86.39
CA GLY A 61 10.21 -45.61 86.17
C GLY A 61 9.20 -46.66 86.66
N ALA A 62 7.96 -46.27 86.97
CA ALA A 62 6.95 -47.15 87.54
C ALA A 62 6.10 -47.88 86.48
N ARG A 63 5.61 -49.09 86.80
CA ARG A 63 4.50 -49.74 86.08
C ARG A 63 3.21 -49.55 86.88
N ILE A 64 2.21 -48.95 86.28
CA ILE A 64 0.94 -48.63 86.94
C ILE A 64 -0.10 -49.66 86.53
N THR A 65 -0.62 -50.40 87.53
CA THR A 65 -1.61 -51.45 87.33
C THR A 65 -3.01 -50.98 87.72
N GLY A 66 -4.00 -51.38 86.91
CA GLY A 66 -5.37 -50.90 86.98
C GLY A 66 -5.57 -49.51 86.35
N ARG A 67 -6.83 -49.09 86.26
CA ARG A 67 -7.22 -47.80 85.67
C ARG A 67 -7.03 -46.62 86.60
N LEU A 68 -6.31 -45.60 86.15
CA LEU A 68 -6.26 -44.29 86.80
C LEU A 68 -7.54 -43.52 86.47
N GLU A 69 -8.50 -43.51 87.39
CA GLU A 69 -9.83 -42.92 87.23
C GLU A 69 -9.98 -41.67 88.09
N LEU A 70 -10.32 -40.55 87.44
CA LEU A 70 -10.55 -39.22 88.04
C LEU A 70 -11.76 -38.52 87.41
N ARG A 71 -12.68 -39.25 86.77
CA ARG A 71 -13.88 -38.67 86.16
C ARG A 71 -14.67 -37.79 87.14
N ALA A 72 -15.06 -36.61 86.66
CA ALA A 72 -15.82 -35.59 87.40
C ALA A 72 -15.19 -35.15 88.74
N ALA A 73 -13.88 -35.38 88.93
CA ALA A 73 -13.20 -35.09 90.19
C ALA A 73 -12.37 -33.80 90.14
N THR A 74 -12.05 -33.25 91.32
CA THR A 74 -11.17 -32.08 91.47
C THR A 74 -9.88 -32.49 92.18
N ALA A 75 -8.74 -32.42 91.48
CA ALA A 75 -7.42 -32.76 92.00
C ALA A 75 -6.55 -31.50 92.13
N GLY A 76 -6.31 -31.05 93.37
CA GLY A 76 -5.64 -29.77 93.66
C GLY A 76 -4.11 -29.77 93.51
N CYS A 77 -3.49 -30.93 93.32
CA CYS A 77 -2.03 -31.10 93.22
C CYS A 77 -1.60 -31.63 91.84
N PRO A 78 -0.34 -31.40 91.40
CA PRO A 78 0.14 -31.84 90.10
C PRO A 78 0.40 -33.36 90.05
N LEU A 79 0.10 -33.97 88.89
CA LEU A 79 0.47 -35.34 88.55
C LEU A 79 1.63 -35.33 87.55
N VAL A 80 2.76 -35.93 87.94
CA VAL A 80 3.97 -36.03 87.11
C VAL A 80 4.46 -37.47 87.08
N LEU A 81 4.32 -38.12 85.93
CA LEU A 81 4.89 -39.44 85.64
C LEU A 81 5.99 -39.28 84.59
N SER A 82 7.11 -39.96 84.79
CA SER A 82 8.24 -39.96 83.86
C SER A 82 8.78 -41.37 83.62
N GLU A 83 8.98 -41.78 82.37
CA GLU A 83 9.50 -43.14 82.07
C GLU A 83 8.63 -44.26 82.67
N CYS A 84 7.32 -44.06 82.78
CA CYS A 84 6.37 -45.02 83.37
C CYS A 84 5.59 -45.78 82.29
N VAL A 85 5.09 -46.97 82.63
CA VAL A 85 4.20 -47.79 81.79
C VAL A 85 2.85 -47.91 82.49
N LEU A 86 1.75 -47.67 81.78
CA LEU A 86 0.39 -47.80 82.30
C LEU A 86 -0.31 -48.93 81.56
N ASP A 87 -0.83 -49.90 82.32
CA ASP A 87 -1.49 -51.08 81.73
C ASP A 87 -2.89 -50.76 81.17
N GLU A 88 -3.57 -49.75 81.73
CA GLU A 88 -4.88 -49.27 81.30
C GLU A 88 -4.87 -47.76 80.98
N ALA A 89 -5.79 -47.32 80.12
CA ALA A 89 -5.90 -45.92 79.70
C ALA A 89 -6.40 -45.01 80.84
N PRO A 90 -5.66 -43.98 81.24
CA PRO A 90 -6.11 -43.02 82.26
C PRO A 90 -7.36 -42.24 81.82
N GLN A 91 -8.24 -41.95 82.77
CA GLN A 91 -9.52 -41.24 82.57
C GLN A 91 -9.65 -40.03 83.49
N PHE A 92 -9.80 -38.85 82.88
CA PHE A 92 -9.90 -37.53 83.53
C PHE A 92 -11.12 -36.76 83.02
N MET A 93 -12.12 -37.46 82.46
CA MET A 93 -13.28 -36.84 81.85
C MET A 93 -14.01 -35.93 82.85
N GLU A 94 -14.33 -34.69 82.46
CA GLU A 94 -15.04 -33.69 83.30
C GLU A 94 -14.32 -33.34 84.63
N SER A 95 -13.02 -33.61 84.75
CA SER A 95 -12.25 -33.30 85.95
C SER A 95 -11.66 -31.89 85.94
N THR A 96 -11.24 -31.40 87.10
CA THR A 96 -10.46 -30.16 87.27
C THR A 96 -9.11 -30.49 87.93
N THR A 97 -7.99 -30.05 87.36
CA THR A 97 -6.66 -30.26 87.97
C THR A 97 -5.65 -29.17 87.60
N ARG A 98 -4.49 -29.16 88.29
CA ARG A 98 -3.46 -28.12 88.10
C ARG A 98 -2.48 -28.43 86.96
N THR A 99 -1.89 -29.62 86.92
CA THR A 99 -0.86 -29.97 85.92
C THR A 99 -0.81 -31.48 85.76
N VAL A 100 -0.78 -31.93 84.49
CA VAL A 100 -0.71 -33.35 84.13
C VAL A 100 0.47 -33.56 83.20
N ARG A 101 1.47 -34.31 83.65
CA ARG A 101 2.70 -34.59 82.89
C ARG A 101 2.94 -36.09 82.82
N PHE A 102 2.92 -36.63 81.61
CA PHE A 102 3.36 -37.98 81.26
C PHE A 102 4.54 -37.85 80.30
N VAL A 103 5.77 -37.90 80.81
CA VAL A 103 6.99 -37.69 80.01
C VAL A 103 7.65 -39.04 79.73
N ARG A 104 7.88 -39.38 78.46
CA ARG A 104 8.45 -40.69 78.05
C ARG A 104 7.71 -41.89 78.64
N CYS A 105 6.40 -41.79 78.79
CA CYS A 105 5.55 -42.85 79.31
C CYS A 105 4.94 -43.68 78.17
N ARG A 106 4.51 -44.90 78.47
CA ARG A 106 3.73 -45.73 77.54
C ARG A 106 2.35 -46.05 78.11
N MET A 107 1.30 -45.88 77.31
CA MET A 107 -0.09 -46.17 77.73
C MET A 107 -0.98 -46.55 76.53
N PRO A 108 -2.07 -47.31 76.75
CA PRO A 108 -2.95 -47.75 75.66
C PRO A 108 -3.94 -46.68 75.16
N GLY A 109 -4.07 -45.54 75.85
CA GLY A 109 -4.96 -44.43 75.48
C GLY A 109 -5.03 -43.38 76.60
N LEU A 110 -5.68 -42.23 76.34
CA LEU A 110 -5.78 -41.15 77.33
C LEU A 110 -7.10 -40.36 77.17
N GLY A 111 -7.99 -40.43 78.17
CA GLY A 111 -9.27 -39.73 78.18
C GLY A 111 -9.23 -38.43 78.99
N LEU A 112 -9.35 -37.28 78.35
CA LEU A 112 -9.30 -35.92 78.93
C LEU A 112 -10.49 -35.05 78.47
N ALA A 113 -11.58 -35.67 78.00
CA ALA A 113 -12.76 -34.96 77.50
C ALA A 113 -13.33 -34.02 78.56
N ARG A 114 -13.62 -32.76 78.20
CA ARG A 114 -14.15 -31.71 79.08
C ARG A 114 -13.29 -31.44 80.34
N LEU A 115 -11.99 -31.79 80.33
CA LEU A 115 -11.05 -31.46 81.40
C LEU A 115 -10.89 -29.94 81.56
N HIS A 116 -10.81 -29.45 82.79
CA HIS A 116 -10.28 -28.12 83.09
C HIS A 116 -8.88 -28.26 83.73
N LEU A 117 -7.87 -27.64 83.11
CA LEU A 117 -6.48 -27.71 83.53
C LEU A 117 -5.90 -26.31 83.67
N ASP A 118 -5.51 -25.90 84.88
CA ASP A 118 -4.97 -24.55 85.12
C ASP A 118 -3.58 -24.35 84.49
N GLY A 119 -2.81 -25.43 84.34
CA GLY A 119 -1.40 -25.39 83.97
C GLY A 119 -1.08 -26.20 82.71
N LEU A 120 0.01 -26.98 82.77
CA LEU A 120 0.60 -27.66 81.61
C LEU A 120 0.06 -29.09 81.43
N LEU A 121 -0.30 -29.44 80.19
CA LEU A 121 -0.43 -30.81 79.74
C LEU A 121 0.84 -31.21 78.97
N SER A 122 1.65 -32.13 79.51
CA SER A 122 2.87 -32.60 78.83
C SER A 122 2.83 -34.08 78.55
N LEU A 123 2.93 -34.46 77.29
CA LEU A 123 3.06 -35.84 76.80
C LEU A 123 4.43 -36.08 76.12
N ARG A 124 5.43 -35.25 76.45
CA ARG A 124 6.72 -35.21 75.74
C ARG A 124 7.38 -36.59 75.69
N GLY A 125 7.71 -37.06 74.48
CA GLY A 125 8.42 -38.32 74.24
C GLY A 125 7.63 -39.59 74.59
N SER A 126 6.33 -39.47 74.90
CA SER A 126 5.49 -40.59 75.31
C SER A 126 4.91 -41.34 74.11
N ILE A 127 4.62 -42.63 74.30
CA ILE A 127 4.01 -43.51 73.30
C ILE A 127 2.60 -43.87 73.76
N ILE A 128 1.60 -43.51 72.97
CA ILE A 128 0.19 -43.77 73.25
C ILE A 128 -0.36 -44.61 72.10
N ASP A 129 -0.57 -45.90 72.37
CA ASP A 129 -0.94 -46.89 71.35
C ASP A 129 -2.38 -46.70 70.82
N GLY A 130 -3.18 -45.85 71.47
CA GLY A 130 -4.57 -45.54 71.13
C GLY A 130 -4.88 -44.05 71.06
N GLU A 131 -6.15 -43.70 71.16
CA GLU A 131 -6.64 -42.33 71.03
C GLU A 131 -6.35 -41.46 72.26
N VAL A 132 -5.95 -40.21 72.03
CA VAL A 132 -5.96 -39.14 73.03
C VAL A 132 -7.19 -38.26 72.81
N ARG A 133 -8.11 -38.22 73.78
CA ARG A 133 -9.36 -37.45 73.69
C ARG A 133 -9.31 -36.20 74.56
N LEU A 134 -9.38 -35.03 73.93
CA LEU A 134 -9.38 -33.68 74.50
C LEU A 134 -10.64 -32.88 74.13
N ASP A 135 -11.72 -33.54 73.70
CA ASP A 135 -12.94 -32.88 73.24
C ASP A 135 -13.51 -31.94 74.31
N HIS A 136 -13.70 -30.67 73.93
CA HIS A 136 -14.15 -29.56 74.77
C HIS A 136 -13.33 -29.33 76.06
N ALA A 137 -12.08 -29.77 76.12
CA ALA A 137 -11.19 -29.47 77.24
C ALA A 137 -10.78 -27.99 77.26
N ARG A 138 -10.48 -27.46 78.44
CA ARG A 138 -9.98 -26.09 78.68
C ARG A 138 -8.66 -26.14 79.42
N ILE A 139 -7.60 -25.67 78.78
CA ILE A 139 -6.24 -25.66 79.31
C ILE A 139 -5.81 -24.19 79.41
N GLU A 140 -5.73 -23.67 80.62
CA GLU A 140 -5.32 -22.27 80.87
C GLU A 140 -3.80 -22.07 80.69
N GLY A 141 -3.03 -23.17 80.55
CA GLY A 141 -1.60 -23.16 80.22
C GLY A 141 -1.31 -23.61 78.79
N GLU A 142 -0.40 -24.58 78.66
CA GLU A 142 0.18 -25.03 77.38
C GLU A 142 0.01 -26.54 77.17
N ILE A 143 0.15 -26.98 75.92
CA ILE A 143 0.22 -28.40 75.53
C ILE A 143 1.59 -28.70 74.94
N HIS A 144 2.33 -29.65 75.52
CA HIS A 144 3.64 -30.09 75.02
C HIS A 144 3.64 -31.57 74.67
N MET A 145 3.67 -31.90 73.38
CA MET A 145 3.73 -33.27 72.84
C MET A 145 5.00 -33.52 72.01
N SER A 146 6.08 -32.76 72.22
CA SER A 146 7.31 -32.91 71.45
C SER A 146 7.84 -34.35 71.49
N GLY A 147 8.09 -34.95 70.33
CA GLY A 147 8.57 -36.32 70.19
C GLY A 147 7.60 -37.42 70.64
N ALA A 148 6.32 -37.11 70.87
CA ALA A 148 5.33 -38.11 71.25
C ALA A 148 4.86 -38.92 70.03
N VAL A 149 4.50 -40.18 70.26
CA VAL A 149 3.94 -41.08 69.24
C VAL A 149 2.52 -41.46 69.64
N LEU A 150 1.52 -41.15 68.80
CA LEU A 150 0.11 -41.37 69.08
C LEU A 150 -0.55 -42.27 68.03
N GLY A 151 -1.54 -43.06 68.44
CA GLY A 151 -2.55 -43.65 67.57
C GLY A 151 -2.41 -45.16 67.31
N GLY A 152 -3.56 -45.77 67.02
CA GLY A 152 -3.74 -47.22 66.87
C GLY A 152 -3.96 -47.71 65.44
N GLY A 153 -3.59 -46.89 64.44
CA GLY A 153 -3.61 -47.22 63.01
C GLY A 153 -4.08 -46.05 62.13
N PRO A 154 -3.73 -46.04 60.82
CA PRO A 154 -4.03 -44.93 59.90
C PRO A 154 -5.52 -44.60 59.74
N GLU A 155 -6.42 -45.58 59.87
CA GLU A 155 -7.88 -45.38 59.73
C GLU A 155 -8.58 -44.85 60.98
N LYS A 156 -7.83 -44.64 62.07
CA LYS A 156 -8.38 -44.22 63.37
C LYS A 156 -8.08 -42.75 63.66
N THR A 157 -8.63 -42.24 64.75
CA THR A 157 -8.25 -40.95 65.33
C THR A 157 -7.10 -41.16 66.32
N ALA A 158 -5.99 -40.44 66.14
CA ALA A 158 -4.88 -40.42 67.08
C ALA A 158 -5.10 -39.37 68.18
N LEU A 159 -5.64 -38.20 67.79
CA LEU A 159 -5.92 -37.09 68.69
C LEU A 159 -7.28 -36.46 68.34
N TYR A 160 -8.22 -36.47 69.29
CA TYR A 160 -9.55 -35.87 69.14
C TYR A 160 -9.73 -34.69 70.11
N GLY A 161 -9.55 -33.47 69.63
CA GLY A 161 -9.63 -32.22 70.38
C GLY A 161 -10.63 -31.23 69.80
N GLU A 162 -11.82 -31.71 69.42
CA GLU A 162 -12.89 -30.83 68.94
C GLU A 162 -13.32 -29.84 70.02
N GLY A 163 -13.39 -28.55 69.69
CA GLY A 163 -13.78 -27.49 70.63
C GLY A 163 -12.77 -27.23 71.76
N LEU A 164 -11.54 -27.75 71.65
CA LEU A 164 -10.44 -27.57 72.60
C LEU A 164 -10.10 -26.08 72.77
N ARG A 165 -9.88 -25.63 74.01
CA ARG A 165 -9.40 -24.27 74.31
C ARG A 165 -8.07 -24.33 75.04
N VAL A 166 -7.08 -23.63 74.51
CA VAL A 166 -5.75 -23.50 75.11
C VAL A 166 -5.41 -22.02 75.18
N SER A 167 -5.17 -21.49 76.38
CA SER A 167 -4.82 -20.07 76.56
C SER A 167 -3.40 -19.77 76.06
N GLY A 168 -2.48 -20.75 76.17
CA GLY A 168 -1.09 -20.66 75.68
C GLY A 168 -0.83 -21.39 74.36
N MET A 169 0.42 -21.86 74.19
CA MET A 169 0.87 -22.55 72.98
C MET A 169 0.63 -24.07 72.99
N ALA A 170 0.51 -24.66 71.80
CA ALA A 170 0.45 -26.10 71.61
C ALA A 170 1.60 -26.57 70.69
N ASN A 171 2.48 -27.41 71.23
CA ASN A 171 3.69 -27.90 70.55
C ASN A 171 3.59 -29.40 70.25
N PHE A 172 3.62 -29.75 68.97
CA PHE A 172 3.64 -31.08 68.38
C PHE A 172 4.88 -31.21 67.48
N ASP A 173 6.06 -30.87 68.01
CA ASP A 173 7.29 -30.73 67.22
C ASP A 173 8.35 -31.80 67.55
N ARG A 174 9.52 -31.71 66.90
CA ARG A 174 10.72 -32.51 67.22
C ARG A 174 10.44 -34.02 67.23
N GLY A 175 9.92 -34.54 66.12
CA GLY A 175 9.64 -35.98 65.95
C GLY A 175 8.31 -36.43 66.53
N PHE A 176 7.33 -35.54 66.69
CA PHE A 176 5.95 -35.93 66.95
C PHE A 176 5.42 -36.77 65.79
N ALA A 177 4.85 -37.93 66.08
CA ALA A 177 4.29 -38.85 65.08
C ALA A 177 2.88 -39.30 65.46
N ALA A 178 1.93 -39.19 64.53
CA ALA A 178 0.56 -39.65 64.72
C ALA A 178 0.17 -40.65 63.62
N LYS A 179 -0.21 -41.87 64.02
CA LYS A 179 -0.80 -42.89 63.15
C LYS A 179 -2.31 -42.86 63.33
N GLY A 180 -2.97 -42.10 62.47
CA GLY A 180 -4.37 -41.73 62.55
C GLY A 180 -4.57 -40.22 62.50
N SER A 181 -5.81 -39.79 62.30
CA SER A 181 -6.15 -38.37 62.16
C SER A 181 -5.93 -37.56 63.45
N VAL A 182 -5.51 -36.32 63.29
CA VAL A 182 -5.43 -35.29 64.34
C VAL A 182 -6.53 -34.27 64.11
N ARG A 183 -7.54 -34.26 64.99
CA ARG A 183 -8.77 -33.47 64.83
C ARG A 183 -8.86 -32.39 65.89
N LEU A 184 -8.70 -31.14 65.48
CA LEU A 184 -8.70 -29.93 66.29
C LEU A 184 -9.71 -28.90 65.75
N THR A 185 -10.87 -29.37 65.28
CA THR A 185 -11.95 -28.54 64.74
C THR A 185 -12.59 -27.66 65.82
N HIS A 186 -12.96 -26.43 65.49
CA HIS A 186 -13.54 -25.45 66.43
C HIS A 186 -12.65 -25.14 67.66
N ALA A 187 -11.35 -25.44 67.58
CA ALA A 187 -10.42 -25.21 68.66
C ALA A 187 -9.99 -23.74 68.72
N ARG A 188 -9.59 -23.28 69.91
CA ARG A 188 -9.08 -21.92 70.15
C ARG A 188 -7.73 -21.98 70.84
N PHE A 189 -6.74 -21.34 70.23
CA PHE A 189 -5.39 -21.24 70.75
C PHE A 189 -5.03 -19.77 70.94
N GLY A 190 -4.80 -19.36 72.18
CA GLY A 190 -4.34 -18.00 72.52
C GLY A 190 -2.86 -17.76 72.18
N GLY A 191 -2.10 -18.82 71.90
CA GLY A 191 -0.71 -18.77 71.44
C GLY A 191 -0.48 -19.42 70.07
N ARG A 192 0.76 -19.84 69.82
CA ARG A 192 1.15 -20.53 68.57
C ARG A 192 0.67 -21.98 68.53
N LEU A 193 0.39 -22.47 67.33
CA LEU A 193 0.17 -23.89 67.04
C LEU A 193 1.35 -24.42 66.22
N ASN A 194 2.10 -25.38 66.77
CA ASN A 194 3.39 -25.80 66.21
C ASN A 194 3.42 -27.30 65.90
N PHE A 195 3.59 -27.63 64.62
CA PHE A 195 3.77 -28.97 64.06
C PHE A 195 5.09 -29.09 63.28
N THR A 196 6.10 -28.27 63.61
CA THR A 196 7.40 -28.33 62.92
C THR A 196 8.03 -29.72 63.07
N ASP A 197 8.45 -30.31 61.95
CA ASP A 197 9.01 -31.67 61.85
C ASP A 197 8.08 -32.77 62.39
N ALA A 198 6.75 -32.57 62.32
CA ALA A 198 5.74 -33.57 62.68
C ALA A 198 5.46 -34.53 61.51
N SER A 199 5.12 -35.79 61.82
CA SER A 199 4.65 -36.77 60.84
C SER A 199 3.24 -37.24 61.21
N VAL A 200 2.26 -37.02 60.33
CA VAL A 200 0.89 -37.52 60.53
C VAL A 200 0.48 -38.36 59.33
N GLU A 201 0.15 -39.62 59.60
CA GLU A 201 -0.28 -40.59 58.59
C GLU A 201 -1.71 -41.05 58.92
N ALA A 202 -2.64 -40.73 58.03
CA ALA A 202 -4.02 -41.16 58.06
C ALA A 202 -4.40 -41.89 56.76
N ALA A 203 -5.44 -42.70 56.82
CA ALA A 203 -6.06 -43.31 55.65
C ALA A 203 -7.59 -43.29 55.86
N GLY A 204 -8.36 -42.78 54.89
CA GLY A 204 -9.82 -42.81 54.94
C GLY A 204 -10.47 -41.44 54.81
N GLN A 205 -11.67 -41.27 55.40
CA GLN A 205 -12.54 -40.12 55.12
C GLN A 205 -12.10 -38.80 55.77
N TRP A 206 -11.32 -38.85 56.85
CA TRP A 206 -10.87 -37.66 57.59
C TRP A 206 -9.48 -37.23 57.13
N ALA A 207 -9.16 -35.93 57.22
CA ALA A 207 -7.82 -35.48 56.90
C ALA A 207 -6.78 -35.95 57.93
N ALA A 208 -5.50 -35.96 57.54
CA ALA A 208 -4.41 -36.22 58.48
C ALA A 208 -4.42 -35.17 59.61
N LEU A 209 -4.55 -33.88 59.25
CA LEU A 209 -4.76 -32.78 60.19
C LEU A 209 -6.04 -32.00 59.88
N LEU A 210 -6.97 -31.95 60.84
CA LEU A 210 -8.22 -31.18 60.78
C LEU A 210 -8.16 -30.02 61.77
N VAL A 211 -8.20 -28.77 61.28
CA VAL A 211 -8.22 -27.53 62.08
C VAL A 211 -9.33 -26.58 61.61
N ASP A 212 -10.38 -27.12 60.98
CA ASP A 212 -11.48 -26.32 60.42
C ASP A 212 -12.19 -25.47 61.51
N ASN A 213 -12.57 -24.25 61.14
CA ASN A 213 -13.28 -23.28 61.98
C ASN A 213 -12.56 -22.95 63.31
N SER A 214 -11.26 -23.19 63.38
CA SER A 214 -10.45 -22.91 64.56
C SER A 214 -9.88 -21.49 64.55
N GLN A 215 -9.57 -20.97 65.74
CA GLN A 215 -8.99 -19.64 65.93
C GLN A 215 -7.60 -19.77 66.55
N ILE A 216 -6.61 -19.15 65.91
CA ILE A 216 -5.22 -19.15 66.35
C ILE A 216 -4.75 -17.71 66.43
N GLU A 217 -4.47 -17.22 67.63
CA GLU A 217 -3.98 -15.86 67.86
C GLU A 217 -2.50 -15.71 67.42
N GLY A 218 -1.70 -16.78 67.55
CA GLY A 218 -0.29 -16.80 67.13
C GLY A 218 -0.02 -17.40 65.74
N PRO A 219 1.26 -17.63 65.39
CA PRO A 219 1.65 -18.34 64.17
C PRO A 219 1.22 -19.81 64.18
N PHE A 220 0.87 -20.32 63.00
CA PHE A 220 0.63 -21.75 62.75
C PHE A 220 1.76 -22.31 61.89
N THR A 221 2.62 -23.16 62.47
CA THR A 221 3.80 -23.70 61.76
C THR A 221 3.66 -25.19 61.51
N LEU A 222 3.97 -25.58 60.29
CA LEU A 222 4.01 -26.93 59.73
C LEU A 222 5.34 -27.14 58.96
N SER A 223 6.34 -26.29 59.19
CA SER A 223 7.60 -26.35 58.43
C SER A 223 8.31 -27.68 58.70
N GLY A 224 8.81 -28.34 57.64
CA GLY A 224 9.40 -29.67 57.75
C GLY A 224 8.42 -30.83 58.04
N ALA A 225 7.12 -30.56 58.14
CA ALA A 225 6.13 -31.58 58.49
C ALA A 225 5.75 -32.47 57.30
N GLU A 226 5.45 -33.74 57.58
CA GLU A 226 4.92 -34.71 56.62
C GLU A 226 3.46 -35.04 56.96
N MET A 227 2.54 -34.70 56.05
CA MET A 227 1.10 -34.91 56.21
C MET A 227 0.60 -35.85 55.12
N ARG A 228 0.23 -37.08 55.48
CA ARG A 228 -0.12 -38.12 54.50
C ARG A 228 -1.54 -38.61 54.72
N ASN A 229 -2.36 -38.46 53.69
CA ASN A 229 -3.66 -39.09 53.53
C ASN A 229 -3.93 -39.34 52.04
N PRO A 230 -3.32 -40.39 51.46
CA PRO A 230 -3.38 -40.64 50.02
C PRO A 230 -4.82 -40.77 49.51
N GLY A 231 -5.17 -40.00 48.47
CA GLY A 231 -6.52 -39.99 47.89
C GLY A 231 -7.56 -39.18 48.67
N GLY A 232 -7.18 -38.57 49.80
CA GLY A 232 -8.02 -37.70 50.61
C GLY A 232 -7.39 -36.32 50.82
N VAL A 233 -7.68 -35.74 51.99
CA VAL A 233 -7.16 -34.42 52.41
C VAL A 233 -5.99 -34.65 53.37
N ALA A 234 -4.83 -34.05 53.13
CA ALA A 234 -3.71 -34.08 54.08
C ALA A 234 -3.94 -33.07 55.20
N VAL A 235 -4.30 -31.83 54.85
CA VAL A 235 -4.56 -30.75 55.81
C VAL A 235 -5.88 -30.07 55.46
N SER A 236 -6.83 -30.08 56.40
CA SER A 236 -8.08 -29.32 56.30
C SER A 236 -8.05 -28.18 57.31
N ALA A 237 -8.05 -26.95 56.79
CA ALA A 237 -8.07 -25.71 57.54
C ALA A 237 -9.14 -24.74 56.99
N GLY A 238 -10.29 -25.29 56.58
CA GLY A 238 -11.42 -24.52 56.07
C GLY A 238 -12.01 -23.61 57.14
N GLY A 239 -12.29 -22.35 56.80
CA GLY A 239 -12.84 -21.36 57.74
C GLY A 239 -11.94 -21.02 58.93
N ILE A 240 -10.66 -21.44 58.92
CA ILE A 240 -9.73 -21.10 60.00
C ILE A 240 -9.51 -19.59 60.06
N THR A 241 -9.37 -19.05 61.27
CA THR A 241 -8.91 -17.67 61.48
C THR A 241 -7.55 -17.69 62.17
N ALA A 242 -6.50 -17.32 61.43
CA ALA A 242 -5.14 -17.21 61.97
C ALA A 242 -4.73 -15.73 62.00
N HIS A 243 -4.44 -15.22 63.18
CA HIS A 243 -3.95 -13.85 63.35
C HIS A 243 -2.45 -13.73 63.02
N GLY A 244 -1.69 -14.82 63.18
CA GLY A 244 -0.30 -14.93 62.72
C GLY A 244 -0.16 -15.47 61.28
N SER A 245 1.09 -15.58 60.82
CA SER A 245 1.42 -16.23 59.54
C SER A 245 1.33 -17.76 59.64
N VAL A 246 1.06 -18.40 58.51
CA VAL A 246 1.04 -19.85 58.36
C VAL A 246 2.29 -20.29 57.60
N TRP A 247 3.14 -21.09 58.24
CA TRP A 247 4.46 -21.47 57.69
C TRP A 247 4.54 -22.95 57.35
N MET A 248 4.58 -23.27 56.06
CA MET A 248 4.77 -24.60 55.46
C MET A 248 6.06 -24.64 54.62
N ASN A 249 7.17 -24.15 55.17
CA ASN A 249 8.42 -24.01 54.42
C ASN A 249 9.33 -25.23 54.56
N ASN A 250 10.34 -25.30 53.68
CA ASN A 250 11.58 -26.06 53.78
C ASN A 250 11.39 -27.46 54.38
N GLY A 251 10.94 -28.41 53.54
CA GLY A 251 10.74 -29.80 53.94
C GLY A 251 9.30 -30.18 54.24
N PHE A 252 8.35 -29.24 54.17
CA PHE A 252 6.92 -29.60 54.22
C PHE A 252 6.55 -30.50 53.03
N ARG A 253 5.94 -31.65 53.33
CA ARG A 253 5.44 -32.62 52.34
C ARG A 253 4.00 -32.97 52.63
N ALA A 254 3.15 -32.90 51.61
CA ALA A 254 1.77 -33.36 51.71
C ALA A 254 1.46 -34.39 50.61
N GLU A 255 0.84 -35.50 51.00
CA GLU A 255 0.25 -36.47 50.08
C GLU A 255 -1.26 -36.51 50.33
N GLY A 256 -2.02 -35.86 49.44
CA GLY A 256 -3.43 -35.50 49.66
C GLY A 256 -3.64 -33.97 49.73
N GLU A 257 -4.86 -33.51 49.49
CA GLU A 257 -5.17 -32.08 49.32
C GLU A 257 -4.87 -31.23 50.57
N VAL A 258 -4.42 -29.99 50.37
CA VAL A 258 -4.23 -28.98 51.42
C VAL A 258 -5.28 -27.88 51.22
N ARG A 259 -6.24 -27.77 52.13
CA ARG A 259 -7.43 -26.91 52.00
C ARG A 259 -7.46 -25.79 53.04
N PHE A 260 -7.60 -24.55 52.58
CA PHE A 260 -7.88 -23.34 53.38
C PHE A 260 -9.09 -22.59 52.82
N ILE A 261 -10.11 -23.32 52.37
CA ILE A 261 -11.32 -22.73 51.76
C ILE A 261 -11.98 -21.78 52.75
N GLY A 262 -12.22 -20.53 52.34
CA GLY A 262 -12.82 -19.49 53.17
C GLY A 262 -12.01 -19.12 54.42
N ALA A 263 -10.72 -19.46 54.48
CA ALA A 263 -9.86 -19.11 55.60
C ALA A 263 -9.60 -17.60 55.66
N THR A 264 -9.45 -17.06 56.88
CA THR A 264 -9.01 -15.68 57.12
C THR A 264 -7.63 -15.69 57.77
N LEU A 265 -6.60 -15.33 57.02
CA LEU A 265 -5.20 -15.31 57.46
C LEU A 265 -4.72 -13.86 57.53
N ARG A 266 -4.57 -13.28 58.72
CA ARG A 266 -4.04 -11.91 58.82
C ARG A 266 -2.55 -11.82 58.45
N GLY A 267 -1.82 -12.94 58.48
CA GLY A 267 -0.44 -13.04 58.04
C GLY A 267 -0.28 -13.62 56.62
N HIS A 268 0.97 -13.93 56.26
CA HIS A 268 1.31 -14.58 55.00
C HIS A 268 1.12 -16.10 55.11
N LEU A 269 0.77 -16.72 53.99
CA LEU A 269 0.88 -18.16 53.78
C LEU A 269 2.17 -18.43 53.03
N THR A 270 3.13 -19.13 53.65
CA THR A 270 4.45 -19.40 53.03
C THR A 270 4.67 -20.89 52.80
N LEU A 271 5.01 -21.28 51.57
CA LEU A 271 5.25 -22.65 51.11
C LEU A 271 6.59 -22.76 50.34
N ASN A 272 7.61 -22.05 50.78
CA ASN A 272 8.92 -22.03 50.11
C ASN A 272 9.57 -23.43 50.16
N ASN A 273 9.94 -23.96 49.00
CA ASN A 273 10.47 -25.32 48.82
C ASN A 273 9.58 -26.43 49.41
N ALA A 274 8.26 -26.21 49.45
CA ALA A 274 7.29 -27.24 49.82
C ALA A 274 7.02 -28.18 48.64
N ARG A 275 6.60 -29.42 48.95
CA ARG A 275 6.23 -30.42 47.95
C ARG A 275 4.85 -31.00 48.24
N LEU A 276 3.94 -30.88 47.28
CA LEU A 276 2.61 -31.45 47.33
C LEU A 276 2.54 -32.56 46.27
N ASP A 277 2.50 -33.81 46.70
CA ASP A 277 2.50 -34.99 45.83
C ASP A 277 1.07 -35.54 45.68
N ARG A 278 0.59 -35.60 44.43
CA ARG A 278 -0.80 -35.97 44.07
C ARG A 278 -1.83 -35.17 44.89
N ALA A 279 -1.58 -33.88 45.01
CA ALA A 279 -2.24 -33.00 45.97
C ALA A 279 -2.43 -31.60 45.39
N SER A 280 -3.60 -31.00 45.67
CA SER A 280 -3.88 -29.60 45.34
C SER A 280 -3.74 -28.70 46.56
N LEU A 281 -3.35 -27.46 46.32
CA LEU A 281 -3.46 -26.35 47.28
C LEU A 281 -4.74 -25.57 46.98
N ASN A 282 -5.72 -25.65 47.87
CA ASN A 282 -7.03 -25.05 47.67
C ASN A 282 -7.26 -23.89 48.64
N LEU A 283 -7.21 -22.66 48.12
CA LEU A 283 -7.36 -21.39 48.82
C LEU A 283 -8.62 -20.65 48.35
N GLU A 284 -9.63 -21.36 47.86
CA GLU A 284 -10.85 -20.78 47.32
C GLU A 284 -11.55 -19.89 48.36
N GLY A 285 -11.84 -18.64 47.98
CA GLY A 285 -12.48 -17.65 48.84
C GLY A 285 -11.68 -17.27 50.10
N ALA A 286 -10.40 -17.63 50.18
CA ALA A 286 -9.56 -17.26 51.32
C ALA A 286 -9.22 -15.76 51.29
N VAL A 287 -9.16 -15.14 52.46
CA VAL A 287 -8.72 -13.76 52.67
C VAL A 287 -7.37 -13.81 53.37
N MET A 288 -6.32 -13.28 52.75
CA MET A 288 -4.97 -13.32 53.34
C MET A 288 -4.13 -12.08 53.05
N SER A 289 -3.05 -11.89 53.81
CA SER A 289 -2.10 -10.79 53.49
C SER A 289 -1.32 -11.08 52.21
N GLY A 290 -0.75 -12.27 52.06
CA GLY A 290 0.01 -12.65 50.87
C GLY A 290 0.32 -14.13 50.80
N LEU A 291 0.73 -14.59 49.62
CA LEU A 291 1.13 -15.97 49.35
C LEU A 291 2.57 -16.00 48.82
N GLU A 292 3.44 -16.75 49.49
CA GLU A 292 4.84 -16.93 49.05
C GLU A 292 5.14 -18.41 48.88
N GLY A 293 5.74 -18.79 47.75
CA GLY A 293 6.02 -20.19 47.44
C GLY A 293 7.14 -20.33 46.42
N ARG A 294 8.31 -19.75 46.72
CA ARG A 294 9.51 -19.91 45.90
C ARG A 294 9.88 -21.38 45.81
N GLY A 295 10.02 -21.90 44.59
CA GLY A 295 10.37 -23.30 44.34
C GLY A 295 9.33 -24.31 44.84
N LEU A 296 8.07 -23.88 45.04
CA LEU A 296 6.96 -24.77 45.36
C LEU A 296 6.80 -25.82 44.25
N VAL A 297 6.67 -27.09 44.64
CA VAL A 297 6.39 -28.20 43.71
C VAL A 297 5.01 -28.76 44.02
N VAL A 298 4.14 -28.78 43.02
CA VAL A 298 2.81 -29.41 43.05
C VAL A 298 2.76 -30.42 41.92
N ASP A 299 2.69 -31.70 42.24
CA ASP A 299 2.68 -32.80 41.28
C ASP A 299 1.32 -33.51 41.28
N GLY A 300 0.71 -33.70 40.11
CA GLY A 300 -0.62 -34.32 39.97
C GLY A 300 -1.74 -33.58 40.70
N GLY A 301 -1.72 -32.25 40.71
CA GLY A 301 -2.69 -31.41 41.43
C GLY A 301 -2.67 -29.94 40.97
N GLN A 302 -3.37 -29.06 41.67
CA GLN A 302 -3.56 -27.66 41.27
C GLN A 302 -3.26 -26.67 42.40
N VAL A 303 -2.95 -25.43 42.03
CA VAL A 303 -3.03 -24.27 42.94
C VAL A 303 -4.31 -23.49 42.63
N ARG A 304 -5.25 -23.44 43.58
CA ARG A 304 -6.56 -22.79 43.41
C ARG A 304 -6.68 -21.58 44.33
N LEU A 305 -6.87 -20.41 43.74
CA LEU A 305 -7.03 -19.08 44.35
C LEU A 305 -8.33 -18.41 43.87
N VAL A 306 -9.31 -19.21 43.45
CA VAL A 306 -10.58 -18.72 42.90
C VAL A 306 -11.29 -17.84 43.94
N ASN A 307 -11.64 -16.62 43.55
CA ASN A 307 -12.23 -15.58 44.41
C ASN A 307 -11.43 -15.27 45.69
N ALA A 308 -10.13 -15.60 45.74
CA ALA A 308 -9.28 -15.27 46.86
C ALA A 308 -9.01 -13.75 46.90
N GLN A 309 -8.92 -13.20 48.11
CA GLN A 309 -8.65 -11.78 48.34
C GLN A 309 -7.33 -11.64 49.08
N LEU A 310 -6.32 -11.12 48.39
CA LEU A 310 -5.00 -10.87 48.93
C LEU A 310 -4.78 -9.37 49.07
N ILE A 311 -4.30 -8.94 50.24
CA ILE A 311 -3.99 -7.53 50.52
C ILE A 311 -2.69 -7.11 49.81
N SER A 312 -1.73 -8.03 49.71
CA SER A 312 -0.41 -7.84 49.12
C SER A 312 -0.21 -8.78 47.92
N ASP A 313 0.88 -9.54 47.89
CA ASP A 313 1.35 -10.20 46.67
C ASP A 313 1.13 -11.72 46.68
N VAL A 314 1.02 -12.28 45.48
CA VAL A 314 1.23 -13.70 45.18
C VAL A 314 2.61 -13.84 44.56
N VAL A 315 3.54 -14.53 45.22
CA VAL A 315 4.94 -14.66 44.81
C VAL A 315 5.31 -16.14 44.72
N LEU A 316 5.31 -16.70 43.51
CA LEU A 316 5.63 -18.10 43.23
C LEU A 316 6.74 -18.28 42.19
N PRO A 317 7.91 -17.59 42.33
CA PRO A 317 8.95 -17.66 41.33
C PRO A 317 9.58 -19.06 41.29
N GLY A 318 9.79 -19.58 40.09
CA GLY A 318 10.37 -20.90 39.86
C GLY A 318 9.53 -22.06 40.38
N ALA A 319 8.25 -21.85 40.69
CA ALA A 319 7.35 -22.92 41.09
C ALA A 319 7.14 -23.91 39.93
N ARG A 320 6.89 -25.18 40.26
CA ARG A 320 6.56 -26.23 39.30
C ARG A 320 5.20 -26.81 39.63
N VAL A 321 4.26 -26.72 38.69
CA VAL A 321 2.89 -27.21 38.88
C VAL A 321 2.53 -28.14 37.73
N THR A 322 2.35 -29.41 38.04
CA THR A 322 1.92 -30.44 37.09
C THR A 322 0.45 -30.76 37.39
N ALA A 323 -0.45 -30.31 36.52
CA ALA A 323 -1.89 -30.50 36.70
C ALA A 323 -2.27 -31.99 36.73
N ALA A 324 -3.39 -32.28 37.40
CA ALA A 324 -4.06 -33.56 37.28
C ALA A 324 -4.82 -33.66 35.94
N ALA A 325 -5.57 -34.74 35.73
CA ALA A 325 -6.32 -34.99 34.49
C ALA A 325 -7.33 -33.89 34.10
N ASP A 326 -7.67 -32.98 35.01
CA ASP A 326 -8.60 -31.86 34.81
C ASP A 326 -8.00 -30.66 34.06
N GLY A 327 -6.68 -30.67 33.78
CA GLY A 327 -6.03 -29.78 32.82
C GLY A 327 -5.71 -28.37 33.31
N VAL A 328 -6.02 -28.01 34.57
CA VAL A 328 -5.71 -26.67 35.12
C VAL A 328 -4.58 -26.78 36.14
N ALA A 329 -3.48 -26.07 35.92
CA ALA A 329 -2.37 -26.04 36.87
C ALA A 329 -2.58 -24.96 37.94
N PHE A 330 -2.97 -23.75 37.50
CA PHE A 330 -3.13 -22.58 38.36
C PHE A 330 -4.45 -21.88 38.07
N ALA A 331 -5.36 -21.86 39.04
CA ALA A 331 -6.70 -21.29 38.90
C ALA A 331 -6.88 -20.10 39.84
N ALA A 332 -6.76 -18.88 39.33
CA ALA A 332 -6.91 -17.63 40.08
C ALA A 332 -8.02 -16.74 39.50
N ASP A 333 -9.08 -17.37 39.02
CA ASP A 333 -10.25 -16.66 38.48
C ASP A 333 -10.94 -15.83 39.57
N GLY A 334 -11.25 -14.57 39.27
CA GLY A 334 -11.90 -13.64 40.21
C GLY A 334 -11.04 -13.20 41.39
N MET A 335 -9.75 -13.55 41.41
CA MET A 335 -8.82 -13.18 42.48
C MET A 335 -8.58 -11.67 42.50
N THR A 336 -8.40 -11.10 43.71
CA THR A 336 -7.88 -9.74 43.89
C THR A 336 -6.52 -9.79 44.59
N ALA A 337 -5.51 -9.14 44.01
CA ALA A 337 -4.16 -9.06 44.59
C ALA A 337 -3.45 -7.77 44.15
N ALA A 338 -2.46 -7.30 44.91
CA ALA A 338 -1.64 -6.16 44.50
C ALA A 338 -0.69 -6.55 43.36
N THR A 339 0.06 -7.63 43.53
CA THR A 339 0.97 -8.16 42.51
C THR A 339 0.87 -9.67 42.40
N VAL A 340 1.03 -10.20 41.20
CA VAL A 340 1.14 -11.64 40.93
C VAL A 340 2.46 -11.90 40.20
N LYS A 341 3.47 -12.42 40.91
CA LYS A 341 4.80 -12.75 40.37
C LYS A 341 4.95 -14.25 40.21
N LEU A 342 4.87 -14.70 38.96
CA LEU A 342 4.99 -16.09 38.54
C LEU A 342 6.23 -16.29 37.64
N ASP A 343 7.25 -15.44 37.78
CA ASP A 343 8.46 -15.48 36.95
C ASP A 343 9.16 -16.85 37.06
N GLY A 344 9.49 -17.44 35.92
CA GLY A 344 10.06 -18.78 35.84
C GLY A 344 9.13 -19.91 36.28
N LEU A 345 7.81 -19.68 36.38
CA LEU A 345 6.83 -20.73 36.63
C LEU A 345 6.90 -21.79 35.52
N HIS A 346 7.01 -23.07 35.90
CA HIS A 346 6.82 -24.18 34.98
C HIS A 346 5.47 -24.82 35.27
N ALA A 347 4.51 -24.66 34.38
CA ALA A 347 3.17 -25.22 34.53
C ALA A 347 2.84 -26.14 33.35
N THR A 348 2.43 -27.37 33.65
CA THR A 348 1.78 -28.25 32.66
C THR A 348 0.29 -28.32 33.01
N GLY A 349 -0.54 -27.75 32.16
CA GLY A 349 -1.93 -27.39 32.44
C GLY A 349 -2.13 -25.87 32.42
N ARG A 350 -3.37 -25.45 32.23
CA ARG A 350 -3.75 -24.04 32.07
C ARG A 350 -3.40 -23.19 33.31
N VAL A 351 -2.87 -21.99 33.07
CA VAL A 351 -2.82 -20.89 34.04
C VAL A 351 -3.96 -19.91 33.74
N SER A 352 -4.87 -19.71 34.69
CA SER A 352 -6.09 -18.92 34.51
C SER A 352 -6.19 -17.77 35.52
N LEU A 353 -6.41 -16.56 35.02
CA LEU A 353 -6.54 -15.29 35.75
C LEU A 353 -7.81 -14.54 35.31
N ARG A 354 -8.87 -15.27 34.94
CA ARG A 354 -10.06 -14.64 34.34
C ARG A 354 -10.79 -13.77 35.35
N ASN A 355 -11.25 -12.60 34.93
CA ASN A 355 -11.93 -11.64 35.80
C ASN A 355 -11.11 -11.23 37.04
N ALA A 356 -9.81 -11.49 37.07
CA ALA A 356 -8.96 -11.11 38.18
C ALA A 356 -8.77 -9.59 38.21
N ARG A 357 -8.57 -9.03 39.41
CA ARG A 357 -8.26 -7.62 39.63
C ARG A 357 -6.88 -7.52 40.26
N ILE A 358 -5.89 -7.12 39.48
CA ILE A 358 -4.48 -7.20 39.85
C ILE A 358 -3.82 -5.84 39.64
N GLY A 359 -2.87 -5.44 40.47
CA GLY A 359 -2.02 -4.28 40.17
C GLY A 359 -1.02 -4.62 39.05
N GLU A 360 -0.13 -5.58 39.27
CA GLU A 360 0.83 -6.02 38.25
C GLU A 360 0.90 -7.56 38.16
N ALA A 361 1.05 -8.09 36.96
CA ALA A 361 1.25 -9.52 36.70
C ALA A 361 2.60 -9.76 35.98
N GLY A 362 3.44 -10.61 36.54
CA GLY A 362 4.74 -11.02 35.98
C GLY A 362 4.77 -12.52 35.71
N LEU A 363 5.13 -12.90 34.49
CA LEU A 363 5.32 -14.27 34.00
C LEU A 363 6.64 -14.37 33.19
N ASP A 364 7.63 -13.54 33.53
CA ASP A 364 8.87 -13.47 32.76
C ASP A 364 9.59 -14.83 32.82
N GLN A 365 10.08 -15.31 31.67
CA GLN A 365 10.75 -16.61 31.51
C GLN A 365 9.92 -17.82 31.99
N ALA A 366 8.59 -17.70 32.12
CA ALA A 366 7.75 -18.84 32.46
C ALA A 366 7.67 -19.84 31.28
N VAL A 367 7.42 -21.11 31.62
CA VAL A 367 7.20 -22.20 30.67
C VAL A 367 5.83 -22.80 30.93
N LEU A 368 4.90 -22.56 30.02
CA LEU A 368 3.50 -22.96 30.15
C LEU A 368 3.15 -23.94 29.03
N VAL A 369 2.74 -25.15 29.40
CA VAL A 369 2.29 -26.17 28.46
C VAL A 369 0.81 -26.41 28.68
N ALA A 370 -0.01 -26.29 27.64
CA ALA A 370 -1.45 -26.44 27.74
C ALA A 370 -1.87 -27.84 28.22
N GLY A 371 -3.01 -27.88 28.91
CA GLY A 371 -3.71 -29.13 29.21
C GLY A 371 -4.58 -29.61 28.05
N GLN A 372 -5.51 -30.52 28.33
CA GLN A 372 -6.46 -31.05 27.33
C GLN A 372 -7.37 -29.99 26.70
N ASP A 373 -7.49 -28.82 27.32
CA ASP A 373 -8.37 -27.75 26.86
C ASP A 373 -7.69 -26.76 25.89
N GLY A 374 -6.40 -26.95 25.59
CA GLY A 374 -5.65 -26.17 24.60
C GLY A 374 -5.11 -24.82 25.09
N TYR A 375 -5.44 -24.37 26.30
CA TYR A 375 -4.96 -23.08 26.81
C TYR A 375 -3.72 -23.24 27.69
N ALA A 376 -2.66 -22.49 27.36
CA ALA A 376 -1.50 -22.34 28.23
C ALA A 376 -1.73 -21.21 29.26
N LEU A 377 -2.17 -20.04 28.80
CA LEU A 377 -2.44 -18.86 29.63
C LEU A 377 -3.76 -18.20 29.26
N ARG A 378 -4.57 -17.88 30.27
CA ARG A 378 -5.89 -17.27 30.09
C ARG A 378 -6.12 -16.11 31.04
N VAL A 379 -6.16 -14.89 30.52
CA VAL A 379 -6.30 -13.62 31.27
C VAL A 379 -7.57 -12.86 30.84
N ASP A 380 -8.54 -13.56 30.25
CA ASP A 380 -9.77 -12.95 29.73
C ASP A 380 -10.50 -12.08 30.76
N ARG A 381 -10.90 -10.87 30.34
CA ARG A 381 -11.67 -9.91 31.15
C ARG A 381 -11.02 -9.54 32.48
N ALA A 382 -9.72 -9.77 32.64
CA ALA A 382 -8.98 -9.30 33.79
C ALA A 382 -8.82 -7.77 33.74
N HIS A 383 -8.71 -7.16 34.92
CA HIS A 383 -8.38 -5.75 35.08
C HIS A 383 -7.03 -5.69 35.78
N ALA A 384 -5.99 -5.29 35.06
CA ALA A 384 -4.65 -5.21 35.57
C ALA A 384 -4.03 -3.82 35.35
N GLY A 385 -3.03 -3.46 36.14
CA GLY A 385 -2.17 -2.32 35.85
C GLY A 385 -1.25 -2.64 34.67
N ALA A 386 -0.38 -3.63 34.80
CA ALA A 386 0.52 -4.06 33.73
C ALA A 386 0.69 -5.59 33.69
N LEU A 387 1.12 -6.12 32.54
CA LEU A 387 1.47 -7.53 32.34
C LEU A 387 2.86 -7.63 31.70
N SER A 388 3.79 -8.31 32.36
CA SER A 388 5.11 -8.66 31.83
C SER A 388 5.20 -10.17 31.64
N ALA A 389 5.56 -10.59 30.44
CA ALA A 389 5.77 -11.99 30.05
C ALA A 389 6.97 -12.09 29.09
N GLU A 390 8.05 -11.39 29.43
CA GLU A 390 9.27 -11.31 28.63
C GLU A 390 9.97 -12.68 28.55
N GLY A 391 10.19 -13.15 27.32
CA GLY A 391 10.72 -14.49 27.02
C GLY A 391 9.88 -15.66 27.54
N LEU A 392 8.57 -15.45 27.71
CA LEU A 392 7.60 -16.52 27.97
C LEU A 392 7.70 -17.61 26.90
N THR A 393 7.71 -18.88 27.29
CA THR A 393 7.48 -20.01 26.37
C THR A 393 6.12 -20.62 26.66
N ALA A 394 5.20 -20.53 25.70
CA ALA A 394 3.85 -21.07 25.80
C ALA A 394 3.60 -22.08 24.66
N GLU A 395 3.31 -23.33 25.02
CA GLU A 395 2.81 -24.37 24.12
C GLU A 395 1.30 -24.50 24.32
N GLY A 396 0.53 -23.96 23.39
CA GLY A 396 -0.92 -23.80 23.44
C GLY A 396 -1.34 -22.33 23.53
N ARG A 397 -2.66 -22.10 23.50
CA ARG A 397 -3.25 -20.77 23.31
C ARG A 397 -2.96 -19.83 24.49
N VAL A 398 -2.51 -18.62 24.19
CA VAL A 398 -2.47 -17.48 25.12
C VAL A 398 -3.61 -16.52 24.79
N THR A 399 -4.45 -16.16 25.77
CA THR A 399 -5.59 -15.26 25.55
C THR A 399 -5.70 -14.16 26.59
N LEU A 400 -5.94 -12.93 26.12
CA LEU A 400 -6.16 -11.69 26.86
C LEU A 400 -7.50 -11.04 26.48
N ARG A 401 -8.45 -11.83 25.95
CA ARG A 401 -9.68 -11.32 25.33
C ARG A 401 -10.49 -10.42 26.27
N GLY A 402 -10.77 -9.20 25.83
CA GLY A 402 -11.53 -8.21 26.60
C GLY A 402 -10.90 -7.80 27.93
N ALA A 403 -9.60 -8.05 28.13
CA ALA A 403 -8.89 -7.60 29.31
C ALA A 403 -8.55 -6.11 29.21
N THR A 404 -8.44 -5.44 30.36
CA THR A 404 -8.10 -4.02 30.45
C THR A 404 -6.83 -3.84 31.27
N PHE A 405 -5.84 -3.18 30.67
CA PHE A 405 -4.55 -2.86 31.26
C PHE A 405 -4.35 -1.36 31.33
N ALA A 406 -4.10 -0.81 32.53
CA ALA A 406 -3.84 0.62 32.69
C ALA A 406 -2.44 1.04 32.16
N GLY A 407 -1.54 0.07 31.94
CA GLY A 407 -0.16 0.23 31.52
C GLY A 407 0.23 -0.79 30.45
N ASP A 408 1.49 -1.18 30.45
CA ASP A 408 2.09 -1.96 29.37
C ASP A 408 1.76 -3.46 29.45
N VAL A 409 1.57 -4.06 28.28
CA VAL A 409 1.49 -5.51 28.09
C VAL A 409 2.70 -5.93 27.26
N ARG A 410 3.59 -6.73 27.85
CA ARG A 410 4.88 -7.08 27.24
C ARG A 410 5.06 -8.59 27.08
N PHE A 411 5.38 -9.00 25.87
CA PHE A 411 5.65 -10.37 25.42
C PHE A 411 6.90 -10.38 24.53
N GLY A 412 7.88 -9.51 24.80
CA GLY A 412 9.10 -9.45 24.02
C GLY A 412 9.88 -10.76 24.08
N ASP A 413 10.50 -11.14 22.96
CA ASP A 413 11.23 -12.41 22.78
C ASP A 413 10.46 -13.69 23.18
N ALA A 414 9.13 -13.61 23.33
CA ALA A 414 8.29 -14.74 23.72
C ALA A 414 8.21 -15.79 22.60
N ARG A 415 8.08 -17.05 22.97
CA ARG A 415 7.83 -18.18 22.07
C ARG A 415 6.43 -18.69 22.29
N LEU A 416 5.55 -18.43 21.33
CA LEU A 416 4.13 -18.76 21.40
C LEU A 416 3.81 -19.78 20.32
N THR A 417 3.51 -21.01 20.69
CA THR A 417 3.18 -22.08 19.73
C THR A 417 1.73 -22.46 19.93
N ALA A 418 0.93 -22.40 18.87
CA ALA A 418 -0.48 -22.80 18.92
C ALA A 418 -0.66 -24.29 19.26
N GLY A 419 -1.84 -24.61 19.77
CA GLY A 419 -2.28 -26.00 19.95
C GLY A 419 -2.93 -26.55 18.68
N GLU A 420 -3.88 -27.48 18.85
CA GLU A 420 -4.66 -28.06 17.73
C GLU A 420 -5.60 -27.05 17.03
N ASP A 421 -5.87 -25.92 17.68
CA ASP A 421 -6.81 -24.89 17.25
C ASP A 421 -6.16 -23.74 16.45
N ASP A 422 -4.86 -23.82 16.21
CA ASP A 422 -4.09 -22.89 15.38
C ASP A 422 -3.99 -21.45 15.92
N LEU A 423 -4.45 -21.21 17.16
CA LEU A 423 -4.43 -19.91 17.82
C LEU A 423 -3.25 -19.83 18.79
N ALA A 424 -2.25 -19.01 18.48
CA ALA A 424 -1.09 -18.80 19.35
C ALA A 424 -1.37 -17.72 20.41
N PHE A 425 -1.85 -16.55 19.96
CA PHE A 425 -2.07 -15.39 20.80
C PHE A 425 -3.35 -14.65 20.42
N VAL A 426 -4.24 -14.42 21.38
CA VAL A 426 -5.55 -13.78 21.15
C VAL A 426 -5.75 -12.65 22.15
N ALA A 427 -5.74 -11.40 21.69
CA ALA A 427 -6.01 -10.22 22.51
C ALA A 427 -7.18 -9.38 21.97
N ASP A 428 -8.18 -10.05 21.37
CA ASP A 428 -9.34 -9.38 20.81
C ASP A 428 -10.07 -8.52 21.84
N GLY A 429 -10.43 -7.29 21.45
CA GLY A 429 -11.12 -6.33 22.32
C GLY A 429 -10.36 -5.93 23.59
N MET A 430 -9.05 -6.20 23.67
CA MET A 430 -8.20 -5.78 24.79
C MET A 430 -8.03 -4.26 24.78
N ASP A 431 -7.98 -3.63 25.96
CA ASP A 431 -7.58 -2.23 26.13
C ASP A 431 -6.23 -2.16 26.87
N ALA A 432 -5.24 -1.48 26.30
CA ALA A 432 -3.91 -1.33 26.89
C ALA A 432 -3.25 0.00 26.52
N ALA A 433 -2.27 0.44 27.32
CA ALA A 433 -1.44 1.59 26.98
C ALA A 433 -0.47 1.25 25.83
N HIS A 434 0.28 0.16 25.98
CA HIS A 434 1.23 -0.32 24.98
C HIS A 434 1.17 -1.84 24.91
N LEU A 435 1.34 -2.39 23.70
CA LEU A 435 1.49 -3.82 23.48
C LEU A 435 2.83 -4.08 22.80
N ALA A 436 3.73 -4.77 23.49
CA ALA A 436 5.06 -5.10 22.98
C ALA A 436 5.17 -6.60 22.69
N LEU A 437 5.33 -6.93 21.42
CA LEU A 437 5.60 -8.27 20.87
C LEU A 437 6.94 -8.28 20.10
N GLY A 438 7.82 -7.32 20.38
CA GLY A 438 9.12 -7.18 19.71
C GLY A 438 9.99 -8.42 19.91
N GLY A 439 10.53 -8.96 18.81
CA GLY A 439 11.33 -10.20 18.83
C GLY A 439 10.55 -11.48 19.13
N ALA A 440 9.24 -11.41 19.37
CA ALA A 440 8.43 -12.59 19.65
C ALA A 440 8.39 -13.53 18.44
N HIS A 441 8.40 -14.84 18.71
CA HIS A 441 8.21 -15.90 17.72
C HIS A 441 6.87 -16.59 17.99
N ALA A 442 5.88 -16.31 17.15
CA ALA A 442 4.57 -16.93 17.21
C ALA A 442 4.39 -17.91 16.06
N VAL A 443 3.93 -19.13 16.35
CA VAL A 443 3.56 -20.15 15.36
C VAL A 443 2.07 -20.44 15.53
N GLY A 444 1.27 -20.05 14.54
CA GLY A 444 -0.19 -19.96 14.60
C GLY A 444 -0.66 -18.49 14.59
N LEU A 445 -1.97 -18.30 14.51
CA LEU A 445 -2.56 -16.96 14.39
C LEU A 445 -2.32 -16.10 15.64
N VAL A 446 -1.89 -14.87 15.40
CA VAL A 446 -1.96 -13.76 16.35
C VAL A 446 -3.18 -12.91 16.02
N SER A 447 -4.12 -12.77 16.95
CA SER A 447 -5.36 -12.01 16.77
C SER A 447 -5.41 -10.83 17.74
N LEU A 448 -5.59 -9.63 17.18
CA LEU A 448 -5.69 -8.33 17.86
C LEU A 448 -6.97 -7.59 17.42
N ASP A 449 -7.98 -8.34 16.98
CA ASP A 449 -9.20 -7.77 16.41
C ASP A 449 -9.94 -6.90 17.43
N ASP A 450 -10.37 -5.72 17.00
CA ASP A 450 -11.02 -4.69 17.83
C ASP A 450 -10.23 -4.27 19.09
N ALA A 451 -8.93 -4.60 19.17
CA ALA A 451 -8.10 -4.19 20.29
C ALA A 451 -7.87 -2.67 20.28
N ARG A 452 -7.71 -2.09 21.47
CA ARG A 452 -7.43 -0.68 21.69
C ARG A 452 -6.07 -0.53 22.38
N VAL A 453 -5.09 -0.06 21.64
CA VAL A 453 -3.72 0.19 22.12
C VAL A 453 -3.47 1.69 22.02
N THR A 454 -3.78 2.44 23.08
CA THR A 454 -3.74 3.91 23.02
C THR A 454 -2.37 4.50 22.64
N GLY A 455 -1.30 3.79 22.94
CA GLY A 455 0.08 4.11 22.59
C GLY A 455 0.61 3.33 21.38
N GLU A 456 1.60 2.47 21.59
CA GLU A 456 2.33 1.78 20.51
C GLU A 456 2.05 0.28 20.52
N LEU A 457 1.81 -0.28 19.33
CA LEU A 457 1.95 -1.72 19.05
C LEU A 457 3.35 -1.98 18.48
N ASP A 458 4.22 -2.62 19.25
CA ASP A 458 5.58 -2.96 18.83
C ASP A 458 5.67 -4.41 18.35
N LEU A 459 5.91 -4.60 17.06
CA LEU A 459 6.11 -5.88 16.36
C LEU A 459 7.51 -5.95 15.72
N ARG A 460 8.44 -5.07 16.11
CA ARG A 460 9.79 -5.03 15.51
C ARG A 460 10.50 -6.36 15.70
N LEU A 461 11.14 -6.85 14.64
CA LEU A 461 11.88 -8.11 14.64
C LEU A 461 11.04 -9.36 15.00
N ALA A 462 9.72 -9.24 15.13
CA ALA A 462 8.87 -10.38 15.41
C ALA A 462 8.88 -11.35 14.22
N VAL A 463 8.67 -12.63 14.52
CA VAL A 463 8.50 -13.69 13.54
C VAL A 463 7.13 -14.31 13.78
N LEU A 464 6.20 -14.06 12.86
CA LEU A 464 4.83 -14.52 12.94
C LEU A 464 4.61 -15.56 11.84
N ALA A 465 4.65 -16.84 12.19
CA ALA A 465 4.36 -17.92 11.27
C ALA A 465 2.87 -18.23 11.31
N GLY A 466 2.19 -17.99 10.18
CA GLY A 466 0.77 -18.27 10.05
C GLY A 466 0.47 -19.75 10.24
N GLY A 467 -0.75 -20.00 10.69
CA GLY A 467 -1.26 -21.33 10.89
C GLY A 467 -1.70 -22.04 9.61
N ALA A 468 -2.45 -23.14 9.76
CA ALA A 468 -3.09 -23.85 8.65
C ALA A 468 -4.04 -22.97 7.82
N GLU A 469 -4.64 -21.94 8.43
CA GLU A 469 -5.51 -20.98 7.71
C GLU A 469 -4.73 -19.90 6.93
N GLY A 470 -3.40 -19.86 7.04
CA GLY A 470 -2.54 -18.96 6.26
C GLY A 470 -2.47 -17.51 6.75
N THR A 471 -3.22 -17.12 7.78
CA THR A 471 -3.12 -15.79 8.42
C THR A 471 -2.10 -15.82 9.56
N ALA A 472 -1.15 -14.87 9.54
CA ALA A 472 -0.15 -14.71 10.60
C ALA A 472 -0.60 -13.71 11.67
N LEU A 473 -1.20 -12.60 11.25
CA LEU A 473 -1.72 -11.56 12.14
C LEU A 473 -3.07 -11.05 11.63
N SER A 474 -4.09 -11.09 12.49
CA SER A 474 -5.32 -10.31 12.30
C SER A 474 -5.34 -9.16 13.29
N ALA A 475 -5.47 -7.94 12.77
CA ALA A 475 -5.63 -6.71 13.53
C ALA A 475 -6.79 -5.89 12.94
N ALA A 476 -7.87 -6.58 12.56
CA ALA A 476 -9.04 -5.93 11.97
C ALA A 476 -9.72 -5.04 13.02
N GLY A 477 -10.06 -3.80 12.65
CA GLY A 477 -10.65 -2.83 13.58
C GLY A 477 -9.73 -2.39 14.73
N LEU A 478 -8.41 -2.67 14.67
CA LEU A 478 -7.44 -2.23 15.67
C LEU A 478 -7.45 -0.71 15.81
N HIS A 479 -7.52 -0.21 17.04
CA HIS A 479 -7.31 1.21 17.34
C HIS A 479 -5.95 1.38 18.01
N ALA A 480 -4.97 1.97 17.32
CA ALA A 480 -3.62 2.15 17.84
C ALA A 480 -3.13 3.60 17.77
N GLY A 481 -2.30 4.02 18.72
CA GLY A 481 -1.57 5.28 18.60
C GLY A 481 -0.44 5.23 17.55
N GLY A 482 0.12 4.06 17.29
CA GLY A 482 1.13 3.76 16.26
C GLY A 482 1.43 2.27 16.17
N VAL A 483 1.91 1.80 15.02
CA VAL A 483 2.27 0.40 14.79
C VAL A 483 3.69 0.32 14.26
N ARG A 484 4.60 -0.29 15.01
CA ARG A 484 6.02 -0.44 14.66
C ARG A 484 6.32 -1.88 14.32
N ALA A 485 6.36 -2.23 13.05
CA ALA A 485 6.62 -3.56 12.52
C ALA A 485 7.88 -3.60 11.63
N ALA A 486 8.83 -2.70 11.85
CA ALA A 486 10.08 -2.68 11.12
C ALA A 486 10.82 -4.03 11.27
N ARG A 487 11.26 -4.58 10.13
CA ARG A 487 11.92 -5.91 10.03
C ARG A 487 11.07 -7.07 10.55
N LEU A 488 9.75 -6.94 10.60
CA LEU A 488 8.82 -8.04 10.84
C LEU A 488 8.99 -9.13 9.77
N ARG A 489 9.01 -10.39 10.18
CA ARG A 489 8.89 -11.54 9.29
C ARG A 489 7.54 -12.21 9.50
N ALA A 490 6.64 -12.05 8.54
CA ALA A 490 5.34 -12.70 8.54
C ALA A 490 5.33 -13.84 7.52
N GLU A 491 5.12 -15.07 7.96
CA GLU A 491 4.92 -16.24 7.10
C GLU A 491 3.42 -16.52 6.96
N GLY A 492 2.69 -15.56 6.42
CA GLY A 492 1.24 -15.61 6.21
C GLY A 492 0.68 -14.21 5.97
N LEU A 493 -0.64 -14.12 5.80
CA LEU A 493 -1.37 -12.87 5.60
C LEU A 493 -1.31 -11.98 6.86
N LEU A 494 -1.10 -10.68 6.65
CA LEU A 494 -1.35 -9.63 7.63
C LEU A 494 -2.66 -8.90 7.29
N VAL A 495 -3.55 -8.76 8.28
CA VAL A 495 -4.83 -8.06 8.13
C VAL A 495 -4.87 -6.85 9.06
N PHE A 496 -5.10 -5.67 8.48
CA PHE A 496 -5.28 -4.37 9.13
C PHE A 496 -6.54 -3.68 8.60
N ASP A 497 -7.52 -4.48 8.16
CA ASP A 497 -8.76 -3.96 7.59
C ASP A 497 -9.52 -3.12 8.63
N ASP A 498 -10.00 -1.95 8.21
CA ASP A 498 -10.72 -0.97 9.04
C ASP A 498 -9.97 -0.52 10.32
N ALA A 499 -8.65 -0.75 10.38
CA ALA A 499 -7.84 -0.31 11.52
C ALA A 499 -7.70 1.23 11.54
N GLN A 500 -7.62 1.79 12.76
CA GLN A 500 -7.46 3.22 13.01
C GLN A 500 -6.14 3.46 13.74
N VAL A 501 -5.16 4.03 13.04
CA VAL A 501 -3.81 4.28 13.58
C VAL A 501 -3.51 5.78 13.56
N ILE A 502 -3.37 6.40 14.73
CA ILE A 502 -3.25 7.87 14.80
C ILE A 502 -1.97 8.38 14.10
N ARG A 503 -0.86 7.66 14.25
CA ARG A 503 0.43 7.99 13.63
C ARG A 503 0.75 7.02 12.49
N GLU A 504 1.94 6.45 12.47
CA GLU A 504 2.43 5.66 11.36
C GLU A 504 2.23 4.16 11.60
N VAL A 505 1.99 3.44 10.50
CA VAL A 505 2.13 1.99 10.39
C VAL A 505 3.42 1.69 9.62
N ASP A 506 4.42 1.14 10.32
CA ASP A 506 5.78 0.95 9.81
C ASP A 506 6.12 -0.51 9.57
N PHE A 507 6.18 -0.95 8.31
CA PHE A 507 6.65 -2.27 7.86
C PHE A 507 8.04 -2.22 7.21
N SER A 508 8.84 -1.19 7.47
CA SER A 508 10.12 -0.97 6.79
C SER A 508 11.06 -2.17 6.91
N SER A 509 11.65 -2.59 5.80
CA SER A 509 12.52 -3.76 5.69
C SER A 509 11.87 -5.09 6.16
N GLY A 510 10.55 -5.17 6.21
CA GLY A 510 9.81 -6.38 6.54
C GLY A 510 9.83 -7.43 5.42
N SER A 511 9.60 -8.69 5.79
CA SER A 511 9.41 -9.81 4.86
C SER A 511 8.02 -10.39 5.07
N LEU A 512 7.12 -10.15 4.11
CA LEU A 512 5.72 -10.52 4.19
C LEU A 512 5.46 -11.65 3.18
N ALA A 513 5.26 -12.88 3.64
CA ALA A 513 4.84 -13.97 2.78
C ALA A 513 3.38 -13.75 2.31
N ALA A 514 2.91 -14.60 1.41
CA ALA A 514 1.53 -14.55 0.95
C ALA A 514 0.77 -15.78 1.46
N ASP A 515 -0.53 -15.63 1.65
CA ASP A 515 -1.45 -16.75 1.87
C ASP A 515 -1.68 -17.58 0.59
N GLU A 516 -2.59 -18.56 0.65
CA GLU A 516 -2.97 -19.38 -0.50
C GLU A 516 -3.61 -18.59 -1.65
N THR A 517 -4.17 -17.40 -1.36
CA THR A 517 -4.77 -16.52 -2.37
C THR A 517 -3.73 -15.62 -3.06
N GLY A 518 -2.52 -15.56 -2.52
CA GLY A 518 -1.45 -14.69 -2.98
C GLY A 518 -1.54 -13.27 -2.41
N LEU A 519 -2.20 -13.07 -1.27
CA LEU A 519 -2.29 -11.82 -0.53
C LEU A 519 -1.29 -11.80 0.64
N SER A 520 -0.48 -10.75 0.73
CA SER A 520 0.50 -10.56 1.81
C SER A 520 0.03 -9.57 2.88
N LEU A 521 -0.65 -8.50 2.45
CA LEU A 521 -1.17 -7.47 3.34
C LEU A 521 -2.55 -7.02 2.85
N SER A 522 -3.55 -7.16 3.70
CA SER A 522 -4.86 -6.50 3.59
C SER A 522 -4.90 -5.34 4.56
N ALA A 523 -5.05 -4.12 4.06
CA ALA A 523 -5.30 -2.94 4.88
C ALA A 523 -6.38 -2.09 4.19
N ASP A 524 -7.46 -2.76 3.80
CA ASP A 524 -8.61 -2.13 3.19
C ASP A 524 -9.35 -1.30 4.25
N GLY A 525 -9.72 -0.05 3.92
CA GLY A 525 -10.36 0.86 4.90
C GLY A 525 -9.43 1.36 6.02
N LEU A 526 -8.12 1.08 5.97
CA LEU A 526 -7.17 1.56 6.97
C LEU A 526 -7.17 3.09 7.04
N ALA A 527 -7.38 3.65 8.23
CA ALA A 527 -7.18 5.06 8.51
C ALA A 527 -5.87 5.25 9.28
N ALA A 528 -4.86 5.89 8.67
CA ALA A 528 -3.56 6.07 9.30
C ALA A 528 -2.92 7.46 9.09
N GLY A 529 -2.09 7.88 10.03
CA GLY A 529 -1.23 9.06 9.89
C GLY A 529 -0.16 8.92 8.80
N GLY A 530 0.27 7.68 8.50
CA GLY A 530 1.21 7.33 7.44
C GLY A 530 1.36 5.82 7.33
N LEU A 531 1.80 5.33 6.17
CA LEU A 531 2.07 3.92 5.91
C LEU A 531 3.42 3.77 5.21
N THR A 532 4.38 3.11 5.84
CA THR A 532 5.68 2.84 5.23
C THR A 532 5.95 1.35 5.07
N LEU A 533 6.39 0.98 3.88
CA LEU A 533 6.90 -0.31 3.47
C LEU A 533 8.27 -0.15 2.79
N GLU A 534 9.04 0.86 3.21
CA GLU A 534 10.37 1.16 2.66
C GLU A 534 11.28 -0.08 2.70
N SER A 535 11.83 -0.48 1.56
CA SER A 535 12.67 -1.66 1.39
C SER A 535 12.02 -2.98 1.85
N ALA A 536 10.69 -3.02 2.02
CA ALA A 536 9.97 -4.23 2.39
C ALA A 536 9.86 -5.19 1.20
N LYS A 537 9.74 -6.48 1.51
CA LYS A 537 9.52 -7.56 0.53
C LYS A 537 8.19 -8.23 0.80
N ALA A 538 7.20 -7.95 -0.03
CA ALA A 538 5.91 -8.65 -0.02
C ALA A 538 5.90 -9.71 -1.12
N ALA A 539 5.72 -10.98 -0.78
CA ALA A 539 5.72 -12.09 -1.74
C ALA A 539 4.48 -12.10 -2.64
N GLY A 540 3.37 -11.53 -2.16
CA GLY A 540 2.10 -11.42 -2.86
C GLY A 540 1.61 -9.99 -2.98
N ARG A 541 0.30 -9.85 -3.16
CA ARG A 541 -0.41 -8.57 -3.31
C ARG A 541 -0.49 -7.80 -1.99
N ILE A 542 -0.47 -6.48 -2.12
CA ILE A 542 -0.87 -5.53 -1.07
C ILE A 542 -2.20 -4.87 -1.47
N SER A 543 -3.17 -4.85 -0.55
CA SER A 543 -4.48 -4.21 -0.74
C SER A 543 -4.63 -3.02 0.21
N LEU A 544 -4.96 -1.86 -0.35
CA LEU A 544 -5.18 -0.57 0.31
C LEU A 544 -6.47 0.09 -0.20
N ARG A 545 -7.51 -0.73 -0.46
CA ARG A 545 -8.74 -0.23 -1.07
C ARG A 545 -9.47 0.68 -0.08
N ALA A 546 -9.86 1.86 -0.54
CA ALA A 546 -10.53 2.87 0.27
C ALA A 546 -9.78 3.23 1.58
N ALA A 547 -8.45 3.02 1.63
CA ALA A 547 -7.65 3.46 2.77
C ALA A 547 -7.55 4.99 2.81
N GLU A 548 -7.53 5.56 4.01
CA GLU A 548 -7.44 6.99 4.30
C GLU A 548 -6.14 7.29 5.04
N ILE A 549 -5.11 7.66 4.30
CA ILE A 549 -3.78 7.95 4.84
C ILE A 549 -3.60 9.47 4.88
N SER A 550 -3.62 10.06 6.08
CA SER A 550 -3.49 11.52 6.22
C SER A 550 -2.07 12.04 5.95
N GLY A 551 -1.11 11.14 5.76
CA GLY A 551 0.28 11.41 5.38
C GLY A 551 0.68 10.62 4.14
N ASP A 552 1.88 10.04 4.17
CA ASP A 552 2.48 9.41 2.99
C ASP A 552 2.28 7.89 2.97
N VAL A 553 2.14 7.35 1.76
CA VAL A 553 2.29 5.93 1.46
C VAL A 553 3.67 5.73 0.85
N ASN A 554 4.60 5.15 1.60
CA ASN A 554 5.99 4.96 1.23
C ASN A 554 6.25 3.49 0.84
N LEU A 555 6.55 3.25 -0.44
CA LEU A 555 6.90 1.99 -1.10
C LEU A 555 8.33 2.03 -1.68
N VAL A 556 9.18 2.89 -1.14
CA VAL A 556 10.50 3.19 -1.71
C VAL A 556 11.40 1.95 -1.64
N SER A 557 11.98 1.58 -2.78
CA SER A 557 12.76 0.35 -2.95
C SER A 557 12.06 -0.94 -2.46
N ALA A 558 10.73 -0.92 -2.36
CA ALA A 558 9.95 -2.09 -1.97
C ALA A 558 9.88 -3.09 -3.13
N GLU A 559 9.88 -4.38 -2.82
CA GLU A 559 9.64 -5.46 -3.78
C GLU A 559 8.28 -6.09 -3.47
N VAL A 560 7.32 -5.92 -4.37
CA VAL A 560 5.94 -6.40 -4.22
C VAL A 560 5.65 -7.45 -5.28
N GLY A 561 5.29 -8.64 -4.82
CA GLY A 561 4.88 -9.77 -5.65
C GLY A 561 3.50 -9.57 -6.25
N ARG A 562 2.87 -10.68 -6.67
CA ARG A 562 1.54 -10.65 -7.29
C ARG A 562 0.68 -11.80 -6.79
N ASP A 563 -0.62 -11.58 -6.77
CA ASP A 563 -1.59 -12.64 -6.54
C ASP A 563 -1.84 -13.52 -7.78
N LEU A 564 -2.72 -14.51 -7.63
CA LEU A 564 -3.14 -15.42 -8.72
C LEU A 564 -3.83 -14.69 -9.89
N GLU A 565 -4.34 -13.48 -9.67
CA GLU A 565 -4.95 -12.63 -10.70
C GLU A 565 -3.94 -11.65 -11.34
N GLY A 566 -2.67 -11.72 -10.97
CA GLY A 566 -1.61 -10.84 -11.47
C GLY A 566 -1.70 -9.41 -10.96
N ARG A 567 -2.36 -9.17 -9.82
CA ARG A 567 -2.41 -7.88 -9.12
C ARG A 567 -1.31 -7.82 -8.08
N ALA A 568 -0.59 -6.71 -8.02
CA ALA A 568 0.47 -6.48 -7.03
C ALA A 568 0.06 -5.44 -5.99
N LEU A 569 -0.51 -4.31 -6.41
CA LEU A 569 -0.99 -3.26 -5.52
C LEU A 569 -2.42 -2.85 -5.90
N SER A 570 -3.36 -2.99 -4.98
CA SER A 570 -4.76 -2.60 -5.16
C SER A 570 -5.10 -1.43 -4.23
N ALA A 571 -4.97 -0.21 -4.73
CA ALA A 571 -5.19 1.04 -4.01
C ALA A 571 -6.34 1.86 -4.64
N ASP A 572 -7.41 1.18 -5.05
CA ASP A 572 -8.61 1.82 -5.59
C ASP A 572 -9.31 2.64 -4.49
N GLY A 573 -9.62 3.90 -4.77
CA GLY A 573 -10.23 4.82 -3.81
C GLY A 573 -9.31 5.29 -2.68
N LEU A 574 -8.01 5.01 -2.73
CA LEU A 574 -7.03 5.46 -1.74
C LEU A 574 -7.05 7.00 -1.62
N GLN A 575 -7.04 7.51 -0.40
CA GLN A 575 -6.77 8.91 -0.08
C GLN A 575 -5.38 9.00 0.58
N ALA A 576 -4.49 9.83 0.04
CA ALA A 576 -3.13 9.99 0.56
C ALA A 576 -2.58 11.40 0.31
N VAL A 577 -1.57 11.83 1.07
CA VAL A 577 -0.83 13.06 0.75
C VAL A 577 0.14 12.78 -0.39
N HIS A 578 1.09 11.87 -0.19
CA HIS A 578 2.00 11.42 -1.25
C HIS A 578 1.96 9.90 -1.39
N VAL A 579 2.18 9.40 -2.60
CA VAL A 579 2.45 7.99 -2.86
C VAL A 579 3.85 7.89 -3.47
N LEU A 580 4.80 7.41 -2.69
CA LEU A 580 6.22 7.40 -3.00
C LEU A 580 6.68 5.97 -3.26
N GLY A 581 7.05 5.63 -4.48
CA GLY A 581 7.50 4.29 -4.88
C GLY A 581 8.72 4.33 -5.79
N TRP A 582 9.66 5.23 -5.52
CA TRP A 582 10.90 5.32 -6.31
C TRP A 582 11.76 4.07 -6.13
N ASP A 583 12.31 3.57 -7.24
CA ASP A 583 13.08 2.32 -7.33
C ASP A 583 12.31 1.06 -6.85
N ALA A 584 10.97 1.10 -6.81
CA ALA A 584 10.16 -0.05 -6.42
C ALA A 584 10.14 -1.15 -7.50
N GLY A 585 10.22 -2.41 -7.09
CA GLY A 585 10.02 -3.58 -7.95
C GLY A 585 8.62 -4.16 -7.75
N ILE A 586 7.75 -4.03 -8.74
CA ILE A 586 6.34 -4.44 -8.65
C ILE A 586 6.08 -5.52 -9.70
N ALA A 587 5.86 -6.76 -9.27
CA ALA A 587 5.78 -7.93 -10.14
C ALA A 587 4.41 -8.14 -10.84
N GLY A 588 3.49 -7.19 -10.72
CA GLY A 588 2.16 -7.25 -11.31
C GLY A 588 1.46 -5.90 -11.39
N ARG A 589 0.14 -5.90 -11.63
CA ARG A 589 -0.61 -4.67 -11.84
C ARG A 589 -0.73 -3.81 -10.59
N ILE A 590 -0.57 -2.50 -10.76
CA ILE A 590 -0.96 -1.44 -9.82
C ILE A 590 -2.33 -0.87 -10.26
N SER A 591 -3.28 -0.81 -9.33
CA SER A 591 -4.58 -0.16 -9.53
C SER A 591 -4.75 0.99 -8.52
N LEU A 592 -5.05 2.19 -9.05
CA LEU A 592 -5.26 3.45 -8.35
C LEU A 592 -6.55 4.13 -8.86
N ARG A 593 -7.59 3.33 -9.11
CA ARG A 593 -8.83 3.87 -9.68
C ARG A 593 -9.53 4.77 -8.69
N GLY A 594 -9.85 6.00 -9.10
CA GLY A 594 -10.52 6.99 -8.25
C GLY A 594 -9.71 7.39 -7.01
N ALA A 595 -8.41 7.08 -6.95
CA ALA A 595 -7.56 7.50 -5.85
C ALA A 595 -7.42 9.04 -5.83
N GLN A 596 -7.32 9.61 -4.63
CA GLN A 596 -7.18 11.03 -4.37
C GLN A 596 -5.85 11.27 -3.66
N VAL A 597 -4.84 11.66 -4.43
CA VAL A 597 -3.52 12.00 -3.89
C VAL A 597 -3.43 13.52 -3.84
N VAL A 598 -3.27 14.12 -2.66
CA VAL A 598 -3.22 15.60 -2.54
C VAL A 598 -1.94 16.15 -3.18
N GLY A 599 -0.84 15.46 -2.97
CA GLY A 599 0.49 15.75 -3.48
C GLY A 599 0.86 14.88 -4.69
N ASP A 600 2.02 14.25 -4.62
CA ASP A 600 2.68 13.62 -5.76
C ASP A 600 2.53 12.09 -5.72
N LEU A 601 2.26 11.48 -6.88
CA LEU A 601 2.52 10.07 -7.16
C LEU A 601 3.90 9.97 -7.82
N ASP A 602 4.91 9.52 -7.08
CA ASP A 602 6.29 9.39 -7.59
C ASP A 602 6.70 7.93 -7.66
N LEU A 603 6.75 7.37 -8.87
CA LEU A 603 7.20 6.01 -9.16
C LEU A 603 8.50 6.02 -9.98
N ARG A 604 9.32 7.09 -9.90
CA ARG A 604 10.55 7.18 -10.70
C ARG A 604 11.45 5.94 -10.53
N GLN A 605 12.07 5.49 -11.61
CA GLN A 605 12.94 4.30 -11.67
C GLN A 605 12.27 2.97 -11.30
N ALA A 606 10.94 2.93 -11.08
CA ALA A 606 10.25 1.70 -10.74
C ALA A 606 10.23 0.69 -11.91
N ARG A 607 10.26 -0.59 -11.57
CA ARG A 607 10.07 -1.72 -12.50
C ARG A 607 8.69 -2.32 -12.24
N ILE A 608 7.79 -2.22 -13.21
CA ILE A 608 6.40 -2.65 -13.07
C ILE A 608 6.11 -3.71 -14.13
N ALA A 609 5.92 -4.96 -13.71
CA ALA A 609 5.55 -6.04 -14.61
C ALA A 609 4.04 -6.01 -14.95
N ALA A 610 3.67 -6.69 -16.04
CA ALA A 610 2.27 -6.76 -16.44
C ALA A 610 1.46 -7.67 -15.50
N GLY A 611 0.22 -7.27 -15.19
CA GLY A 611 -0.80 -8.20 -14.70
C GLY A 611 -1.43 -9.01 -15.83
N LEU A 612 -2.47 -9.80 -15.50
CA LEU A 612 -3.29 -10.50 -16.51
C LEU A 612 -3.87 -9.51 -17.52
N ARG A 613 -3.78 -9.80 -18.82
CA ARG A 613 -4.15 -8.91 -19.96
C ARG A 613 -3.17 -7.80 -20.34
N GLY A 614 -1.93 -7.84 -19.85
CA GLY A 614 -0.88 -6.95 -20.34
C GLY A 614 -0.96 -5.50 -19.85
N VAL A 615 -1.52 -5.25 -18.66
CA VAL A 615 -1.65 -3.88 -18.10
C VAL A 615 -0.89 -3.79 -16.79
N SER A 616 0.02 -2.82 -16.69
CA SER A 616 0.93 -2.59 -15.56
C SER A 616 0.37 -1.57 -14.56
N LEU A 617 -0.13 -0.42 -15.03
CA LEU A 617 -0.65 0.66 -14.16
C LEU A 617 -2.03 1.11 -14.63
N VAL A 618 -2.99 1.21 -13.70
CA VAL A 618 -4.34 1.71 -13.94
C VAL A 618 -4.68 2.82 -12.96
N ALA A 619 -4.65 4.07 -13.41
CA ALA A 619 -4.96 5.26 -12.61
C ALA A 619 -6.23 5.96 -13.12
N GLY A 620 -7.27 5.21 -13.51
CA GLY A 620 -8.50 5.79 -14.06
C GLY A 620 -9.27 6.65 -13.03
N GLY A 621 -9.61 7.89 -13.38
CA GLY A 621 -10.36 8.81 -12.51
C GLY A 621 -9.57 9.35 -11.32
N MET A 622 -8.25 9.15 -11.28
CA MET A 622 -7.39 9.60 -10.18
C MET A 622 -7.19 11.12 -10.22
N SER A 623 -7.06 11.75 -9.04
CA SER A 623 -6.55 13.12 -8.89
C SER A 623 -5.19 13.14 -8.19
N ALA A 624 -4.28 14.00 -8.66
CA ALA A 624 -2.96 14.21 -8.05
C ALA A 624 -2.42 15.63 -8.34
N ALA A 625 -1.48 16.12 -7.53
CA ALA A 625 -0.71 17.31 -7.88
C ALA A 625 0.22 17.02 -9.06
N ARG A 626 1.05 15.97 -8.97
CA ARG A 626 1.95 15.51 -10.03
C ARG A 626 1.96 13.99 -10.13
N ILE A 627 2.15 13.46 -11.34
CA ILE A 627 2.56 12.06 -11.56
C ILE A 627 3.98 12.06 -12.11
N ASN A 628 4.90 11.36 -11.45
CA ASN A 628 6.27 11.18 -11.89
C ASN A 628 6.56 9.70 -12.17
N LEU A 629 6.79 9.38 -13.45
CA LEU A 629 7.15 8.07 -13.98
C LEU A 629 8.50 8.11 -14.70
N ASP A 630 9.37 9.06 -14.35
CA ASP A 630 10.68 9.19 -14.99
C ASP A 630 11.51 7.90 -14.79
N ASP A 631 12.16 7.45 -15.86
CA ASP A 631 12.98 6.23 -15.92
C ASP A 631 12.23 4.92 -15.57
N VAL A 632 10.88 4.92 -15.57
CA VAL A 632 10.07 3.72 -15.29
C VAL A 632 10.23 2.68 -16.39
N ARG A 633 10.26 1.39 -16.01
CA ARG A 633 10.15 0.26 -16.92
C ARG A 633 8.84 -0.47 -16.68
N ALA A 634 7.88 -0.28 -17.56
CA ALA A 634 6.56 -0.89 -17.50
C ALA A 634 6.43 -2.00 -18.57
N GLU A 635 6.29 -3.24 -18.13
CA GLU A 635 5.86 -4.33 -19.00
C GLU A 635 4.33 -4.27 -19.11
N GLY A 636 3.80 -3.92 -20.27
CA GLY A 636 2.37 -3.68 -20.49
C GLY A 636 1.92 -2.24 -20.26
N ARG A 637 0.63 -2.00 -20.56
CA ARG A 637 0.06 -0.66 -20.65
C ARG A 637 0.06 0.11 -19.34
N VAL A 638 0.53 1.36 -19.41
CA VAL A 638 0.27 2.42 -18.43
C VAL A 638 -0.99 3.20 -18.83
N SER A 639 -2.02 3.19 -17.99
CA SER A 639 -3.34 3.74 -18.29
C SER A 639 -3.82 4.79 -17.29
N MET A 640 -3.86 6.05 -17.75
CA MET A 640 -4.46 7.20 -17.08
C MET A 640 -5.67 7.65 -17.92
N ARG A 641 -6.88 7.46 -17.40
CA ARG A 641 -8.12 7.82 -18.11
C ARG A 641 -8.97 8.71 -17.23
N GLY A 642 -9.37 9.87 -17.73
CA GLY A 642 -10.15 10.83 -16.96
C GLY A 642 -9.44 11.32 -15.70
N THR A 643 -8.10 11.40 -15.71
CA THR A 643 -7.33 11.85 -14.53
C THR A 643 -7.29 13.37 -14.45
N GLN A 644 -7.31 13.89 -13.23
CA GLN A 644 -7.25 15.32 -12.94
C GLN A 644 -5.92 15.66 -12.25
N ILE A 645 -4.96 16.17 -13.03
CA ILE A 645 -3.62 16.47 -12.53
C ILE A 645 -3.44 17.98 -12.44
N ALA A 646 -3.18 18.49 -11.23
CA ALA A 646 -3.09 19.93 -10.99
C ALA A 646 -1.82 20.55 -11.56
N ARG A 647 -0.76 19.75 -11.75
CA ARG A 647 0.54 20.15 -12.32
C ARG A 647 0.92 19.25 -13.48
N ASP A 648 1.89 18.37 -13.30
CA ASP A 648 2.62 17.75 -14.42
C ASP A 648 2.44 16.22 -14.42
N ILE A 649 2.44 15.63 -15.61
CA ILE A 649 2.66 14.20 -15.82
C ILE A 649 4.03 14.05 -16.46
N SER A 650 4.96 13.36 -15.81
CA SER A 650 6.31 13.12 -16.32
C SER A 650 6.53 11.62 -16.53
N ALA A 651 7.08 11.23 -17.66
CA ALA A 651 7.51 9.88 -18.00
C ALA A 651 8.77 9.94 -18.88
N ARG A 652 9.73 10.78 -18.47
CA ARG A 652 10.98 10.98 -19.20
C ARG A 652 11.81 9.71 -19.19
N ASN A 653 12.39 9.32 -20.33
CA ASN A 653 13.18 8.10 -20.50
C ASN A 653 12.47 6.80 -20.07
N ALA A 654 11.14 6.84 -19.90
CA ALA A 654 10.38 5.66 -19.53
C ALA A 654 10.32 4.65 -20.69
N ARG A 655 10.11 3.38 -20.35
CA ARG A 655 9.90 2.29 -21.31
C ARG A 655 8.56 1.64 -21.05
N ALA A 656 7.71 1.52 -22.06
CA ALA A 656 6.41 0.88 -21.96
C ALA A 656 6.17 -0.05 -23.15
N THR A 657 5.60 -1.24 -22.87
CA THR A 657 5.21 -2.21 -23.91
C THR A 657 3.69 -2.34 -23.99
N ALA A 658 3.19 -2.77 -25.15
CA ALA A 658 1.76 -2.85 -25.41
C ALA A 658 1.03 -3.89 -24.56
N ASP A 659 -0.23 -3.60 -24.23
CA ASP A 659 -1.19 -4.61 -23.79
C ASP A 659 -1.70 -5.49 -24.95
N GLU A 660 -2.57 -6.45 -24.64
CA GLU A 660 -3.23 -7.31 -25.65
C GLU A 660 -4.03 -6.52 -26.70
N LYS A 661 -4.36 -5.24 -26.43
CA LYS A 661 -5.07 -4.36 -27.35
C LYS A 661 -4.12 -3.46 -28.16
N GLY A 662 -2.81 -3.58 -27.98
CA GLY A 662 -1.80 -2.80 -28.69
C GLY A 662 -1.45 -1.45 -28.08
N TYR A 663 -1.94 -1.11 -26.88
CA TYR A 663 -1.69 0.19 -26.24
C TYR A 663 -0.57 0.11 -25.22
N ALA A 664 0.43 0.98 -25.30
CA ALA A 664 1.56 1.03 -24.36
C ALA A 664 1.38 2.13 -23.30
N PHE A 665 0.93 3.32 -23.70
CA PHE A 665 0.80 4.46 -22.80
C PHE A 665 -0.44 5.28 -23.14
N THR A 666 -1.37 5.46 -22.21
CA THR A 666 -2.62 6.19 -22.47
C THR A 666 -2.87 7.24 -21.41
N VAL A 667 -3.05 8.48 -21.83
CA VAL A 667 -3.52 9.62 -21.05
C VAL A 667 -4.74 10.18 -21.78
N GLU A 668 -5.90 9.53 -21.66
CA GLU A 668 -7.11 9.88 -22.44
C GLU A 668 -8.12 10.67 -21.58
N GLY A 669 -8.74 11.69 -22.17
CA GLY A 669 -9.79 12.49 -21.51
C GLY A 669 -9.35 13.15 -20.20
N SER A 670 -8.05 13.40 -20.04
CA SER A 670 -7.45 13.84 -18.78
C SER A 670 -7.08 15.32 -18.84
N THR A 671 -6.78 15.92 -17.68
CA THR A 671 -6.32 17.31 -17.58
C THR A 671 -4.97 17.40 -16.88
N ALA A 672 -4.05 18.18 -17.42
CA ALA A 672 -2.73 18.46 -16.82
C ALA A 672 -2.22 19.85 -17.24
N VAL A 673 -1.22 20.39 -16.55
CA VAL A 673 -0.50 21.59 -16.99
C VAL A 673 0.53 21.23 -18.06
N ASN A 674 1.36 20.22 -17.80
CA ASN A 674 2.36 19.72 -18.74
C ASN A 674 2.34 18.18 -18.81
N ILE A 675 2.70 17.64 -19.96
CA ILE A 675 2.99 16.21 -20.13
C ILE A 675 4.40 16.08 -20.71
N TYR A 676 5.33 15.50 -19.95
CA TYR A 676 6.72 15.31 -20.34
C TYR A 676 7.00 13.84 -20.67
N LEU A 677 7.16 13.53 -21.95
CA LEU A 677 7.46 12.21 -22.51
C LEU A 677 8.80 12.22 -23.27
N SER A 678 9.72 13.12 -22.93
CA SER A 678 11.03 13.20 -23.57
C SER A 678 11.81 11.90 -23.38
N GLY A 679 12.36 11.35 -24.47
CA GLY A 679 13.07 10.07 -24.45
C GLY A 679 12.20 8.83 -24.15
N LEU A 680 10.87 8.96 -24.14
CA LEU A 680 9.96 7.82 -23.95
C LEU A 680 10.18 6.79 -25.06
N GLU A 681 10.38 5.53 -24.70
CA GLU A 681 10.37 4.40 -25.63
C GLU A 681 9.10 3.57 -25.43
N ALA A 682 8.21 3.57 -26.43
CA ALA A 682 6.92 2.89 -26.35
C ALA A 682 6.74 1.91 -27.51
N ASP A 683 6.61 0.63 -27.19
CA ASP A 683 6.24 -0.42 -28.14
C ASP A 683 4.73 -0.63 -28.10
N GLY A 684 4.00 0.17 -28.88
CA GLY A 684 2.55 0.18 -28.96
C GLY A 684 1.98 1.59 -29.17
N VAL A 685 0.66 1.72 -29.10
CA VAL A 685 -0.03 3.01 -29.22
C VAL A 685 0.26 3.86 -27.98
N VAL A 686 0.77 5.08 -28.20
CA VAL A 686 0.72 6.17 -27.23
C VAL A 686 -0.51 7.03 -27.52
N SER A 687 -1.44 7.17 -26.58
CA SER A 687 -2.66 7.95 -26.79
C SER A 687 -2.82 9.08 -25.79
N VAL A 688 -3.05 10.29 -26.29
CA VAL A 688 -3.41 11.50 -25.54
C VAL A 688 -4.76 12.08 -26.00
N ARG A 689 -5.66 11.19 -26.45
CA ARG A 689 -6.92 11.58 -27.10
C ARG A 689 -7.88 12.29 -26.15
N GLY A 690 -8.44 13.43 -26.61
CA GLY A 690 -9.41 14.21 -25.85
C GLY A 690 -8.84 14.85 -24.57
N THR A 691 -7.52 14.89 -24.43
CA THR A 691 -6.84 15.42 -23.25
C THR A 691 -6.68 16.93 -23.35
N THR A 692 -6.73 17.61 -22.22
CA THR A 692 -6.52 19.06 -22.12
C THR A 692 -5.23 19.32 -21.36
N VAL A 693 -4.25 19.94 -22.03
CA VAL A 693 -2.93 20.26 -21.46
C VAL A 693 -2.72 21.77 -21.52
N THR A 694 -2.71 22.46 -20.38
CA THR A 694 -2.69 23.93 -20.35
C THR A 694 -1.46 24.53 -21.05
N SER A 695 -0.30 23.89 -20.92
CA SER A 695 0.97 24.37 -21.49
C SER A 695 1.48 23.48 -22.61
N VAL A 696 2.29 22.45 -22.34
CA VAL A 696 2.98 21.71 -23.41
C VAL A 696 2.95 20.20 -23.22
N ILE A 697 2.91 19.48 -24.35
CA ILE A 697 3.29 18.07 -24.45
C ILE A 697 4.68 17.99 -25.07
N ASP A 698 5.65 17.51 -24.29
CA ASP A 698 7.04 17.29 -24.71
C ASP A 698 7.25 15.81 -25.06
N LEU A 699 7.72 15.54 -26.26
CA LEU A 699 7.99 14.26 -26.92
C LEU A 699 9.39 14.28 -27.55
N ALA A 700 10.27 15.19 -27.09
CA ALA A 700 11.62 15.31 -27.63
C ALA A 700 12.36 13.97 -27.55
N GLU A 701 12.97 13.54 -28.66
CA GLU A 701 13.74 12.29 -28.79
C GLU A 701 12.99 11.01 -28.39
N ALA A 702 11.66 11.04 -28.31
CA ALA A 702 10.87 9.84 -28.03
C ALA A 702 10.94 8.85 -29.22
N VAL A 703 10.78 7.56 -28.91
CA VAL A 703 10.74 6.45 -29.87
C VAL A 703 9.42 5.70 -29.73
N LEU A 704 8.54 5.84 -30.71
CA LEU A 704 7.21 5.25 -30.71
C LEU A 704 7.11 4.18 -31.81
N ARG A 705 6.91 2.92 -31.43
CA ARG A 705 6.90 1.78 -32.36
C ARG A 705 5.53 1.09 -32.37
N ASN A 706 4.80 1.21 -33.46
CA ASN A 706 3.57 0.47 -33.73
C ASN A 706 3.37 0.28 -35.26
N PRO A 707 4.19 -0.56 -35.91
CA PRO A 707 4.22 -0.68 -37.36
C PRO A 707 2.86 -1.11 -37.92
N GLY A 708 2.38 -0.44 -38.96
CA GLY A 708 1.06 -0.68 -39.56
C GLY A 708 -0.13 -0.15 -38.74
N GLY A 709 0.12 0.45 -37.57
CA GLY A 709 -0.89 0.97 -36.65
C GLY A 709 -0.79 2.47 -36.40
N ILE A 710 -1.27 2.90 -35.23
CA ILE A 710 -1.17 4.28 -34.74
C ILE A 710 -0.04 4.32 -33.71
N ALA A 711 1.02 5.07 -33.98
CA ALA A 711 2.10 5.29 -33.00
C ALA A 711 1.67 6.33 -31.95
N LEU A 712 1.09 7.45 -32.40
CA LEU A 712 0.60 8.53 -31.52
C LEU A 712 -0.84 8.91 -31.85
N GLY A 713 -1.76 8.67 -30.92
CA GLY A 713 -3.17 9.04 -31.02
C GLY A 713 -3.50 10.28 -30.21
N ALA A 714 -3.50 11.45 -30.84
CA ALA A 714 -3.72 12.76 -30.23
C ALA A 714 -4.93 13.50 -30.83
N ASP A 715 -5.98 12.76 -31.23
CA ASP A 715 -7.24 13.31 -31.74
C ASP A 715 -7.95 14.17 -30.67
N TRP A 716 -8.54 15.29 -31.09
CA TRP A 716 -9.29 16.21 -30.22
C TRP A 716 -8.50 16.70 -29.00
N LEU A 717 -7.18 16.76 -29.12
CA LEU A 717 -6.29 17.27 -28.07
C LEU A 717 -6.40 18.79 -28.00
N THR A 718 -6.50 19.34 -26.79
CA THR A 718 -6.39 20.79 -26.55
C THR A 718 -5.09 21.07 -25.81
N THR A 719 -4.15 21.80 -26.40
CA THR A 719 -2.87 22.11 -25.74
C THR A 719 -2.29 23.47 -26.12
N GLY A 720 -1.38 24.00 -25.29
CA GLY A 720 -0.58 25.17 -25.65
C GLY A 720 0.52 24.88 -26.68
N GLY A 721 1.03 23.64 -26.75
CA GLY A 721 2.08 23.27 -27.71
C GLY A 721 2.38 21.77 -27.71
N ILE A 722 2.92 21.28 -28.84
CA ILE A 722 3.44 19.92 -28.99
C ILE A 722 4.90 20.03 -29.40
N TRP A 723 5.82 19.58 -28.55
CA TRP A 723 7.26 19.63 -28.80
C TRP A 723 7.79 18.22 -29.05
N ALA A 724 8.08 17.88 -30.29
CA ALA A 724 8.58 16.58 -30.70
C ALA A 724 9.86 16.65 -31.56
N PRO A 725 10.87 17.48 -31.20
CA PRO A 725 12.12 17.51 -31.94
C PRO A 725 12.84 16.15 -31.84
N GLY A 726 13.32 15.62 -32.95
CA GLY A 726 14.01 14.33 -32.99
C GLY A 726 13.13 13.10 -32.72
N LEU A 727 11.79 13.25 -32.69
CA LEU A 727 10.87 12.12 -32.53
C LEU A 727 11.10 11.05 -33.60
N THR A 728 11.18 9.79 -33.20
CA THR A 728 11.13 8.63 -34.10
C THR A 728 9.80 7.92 -33.93
N ALA A 729 8.98 7.86 -34.98
CA ALA A 729 7.69 7.17 -34.95
C ALA A 729 7.56 6.17 -36.11
N GLU A 730 7.30 4.91 -35.79
CA GLU A 730 6.95 3.84 -36.73
C GLU A 730 5.45 3.54 -36.57
N GLY A 731 4.62 4.11 -37.43
CA GLY A 731 3.15 4.11 -37.36
C GLY A 731 2.57 5.52 -37.52
N ARG A 732 1.24 5.62 -37.62
CA ARG A 732 0.56 6.91 -37.85
C ARG A 732 0.55 7.82 -36.63
N ILE A 733 0.65 9.12 -36.87
CA ILE A 733 0.35 10.19 -35.91
C ILE A 733 -1.02 10.79 -36.24
N MET A 734 -1.95 10.76 -35.27
CA MET A 734 -3.32 11.26 -35.42
C MET A 734 -3.48 12.56 -34.62
N LEU A 735 -3.84 13.66 -35.27
CA LEU A 735 -4.03 15.01 -34.72
C LEU A 735 -5.37 15.61 -35.17
N ARG A 736 -6.37 14.77 -35.46
CA ARG A 736 -7.61 15.21 -36.08
C ARG A 736 -8.42 16.08 -35.13
N GLY A 737 -8.81 17.27 -35.60
CA GLY A 737 -9.62 18.22 -34.84
C GLY A 737 -8.96 18.77 -33.58
N SER A 738 -7.64 18.60 -33.42
CA SER A 738 -6.89 19.08 -32.26
C SER A 738 -6.71 20.60 -32.31
N GLN A 739 -6.65 21.21 -31.13
CA GLN A 739 -6.49 22.65 -30.92
C GLN A 739 -5.18 22.92 -30.18
N VAL A 740 -4.21 23.49 -30.89
CA VAL A 740 -2.89 23.85 -30.37
C VAL A 740 -2.77 25.37 -30.40
N SER A 741 -2.76 26.06 -29.26
CA SER A 741 -2.72 27.54 -29.28
C SER A 741 -1.37 28.10 -29.72
N GLY A 742 -0.29 27.34 -29.49
CA GLY A 742 1.07 27.66 -29.92
C GLY A 742 1.58 26.74 -31.03
N GLU A 743 2.77 26.17 -30.86
CA GLU A 743 3.50 25.50 -31.93
C GLU A 743 3.43 23.97 -31.84
N VAL A 744 3.34 23.32 -33.02
CA VAL A 744 3.62 21.90 -33.23
C VAL A 744 5.02 21.79 -33.84
N ARG A 745 5.97 21.29 -33.06
CA ARG A 745 7.40 21.19 -33.38
C ARG A 745 7.79 19.75 -33.64
N MET A 746 8.31 19.43 -34.81
CA MET A 746 8.72 18.09 -35.26
C MET A 746 10.08 18.14 -35.96
N GLU A 747 10.95 19.07 -35.58
CA GLU A 747 12.23 19.32 -36.24
C GLU A 747 13.15 18.11 -36.17
N GLY A 748 13.72 17.71 -37.31
CA GLY A 748 14.62 16.55 -37.37
C GLY A 748 14.00 15.20 -37.04
N SER A 749 12.66 15.11 -36.95
CA SER A 749 11.95 13.86 -36.66
C SER A 749 12.05 12.84 -37.81
N ARG A 750 11.94 11.55 -37.47
CA ARG A 750 11.84 10.44 -38.42
C ARG A 750 10.49 9.76 -38.25
N LEU A 751 9.61 9.93 -39.23
CA LEU A 751 8.23 9.46 -39.18
C LEU A 751 7.99 8.48 -40.33
N GLU A 752 7.62 7.25 -40.01
CA GLU A 752 7.28 6.21 -40.96
C GLU A 752 5.82 5.84 -40.74
N GLY A 753 4.95 6.10 -41.72
CA GLY A 753 3.51 5.83 -41.60
C GLY A 753 3.15 4.35 -41.59
N ASP A 754 1.86 4.06 -41.69
CA ASP A 754 1.34 2.68 -41.80
C ASP A 754 1.35 2.11 -43.23
N GLY A 755 2.17 2.67 -44.11
CA GLY A 755 2.17 2.40 -45.55
C GLY A 755 1.26 3.32 -46.36
N ALA A 756 0.32 4.04 -45.72
CA ALA A 756 -0.52 5.03 -46.39
C ALA A 756 -0.29 6.45 -45.84
N LYS A 757 -0.52 6.65 -44.54
CA LYS A 757 -0.46 7.98 -43.92
C LYS A 757 0.60 8.02 -42.84
N ALA A 758 1.37 9.10 -42.77
CA ALA A 758 2.30 9.35 -41.67
C ALA A 758 1.66 10.24 -40.60
N ILE A 759 1.03 11.35 -41.01
CA ILE A 759 0.36 12.31 -40.12
C ILE A 759 -1.05 12.55 -40.63
N VAL A 760 -2.04 12.51 -39.73
CA VAL A 760 -3.44 12.82 -40.01
C VAL A 760 -3.89 13.98 -39.10
N GLY A 761 -3.70 15.21 -39.56
CA GLY A 761 -4.09 16.45 -38.90
C GLY A 761 -5.29 17.15 -39.54
N ASP A 762 -6.27 16.37 -40.03
CA ASP A 762 -7.48 16.93 -40.64
C ASP A 762 -8.24 17.81 -39.63
N GLY A 763 -8.49 19.07 -39.98
CA GLY A 763 -9.13 20.05 -39.10
C GLY A 763 -8.27 20.52 -37.91
N LEU A 764 -6.96 20.27 -37.90
CA LEU A 764 -6.04 20.79 -36.89
C LEU A 764 -6.07 22.32 -36.85
N SER A 765 -6.14 22.92 -35.67
CA SER A 765 -5.91 24.35 -35.46
C SER A 765 -4.60 24.53 -34.70
N ALA A 766 -3.62 25.21 -35.29
CA ALA A 766 -2.32 25.47 -34.65
C ALA A 766 -1.82 26.90 -34.85
N GLY A 767 -0.98 27.41 -33.95
CA GLY A 767 -0.20 28.63 -34.18
C GLY A 767 0.77 28.43 -35.34
N SER A 768 1.74 27.52 -35.17
CA SER A 768 2.72 27.17 -36.22
C SER A 768 2.95 25.66 -36.27
N LEU A 769 3.30 25.13 -37.44
CA LEU A 769 3.69 23.74 -37.66
C LEU A 769 5.12 23.70 -38.22
N ARG A 770 6.10 23.25 -37.42
CA ARG A 770 7.52 23.16 -37.80
C ARG A 770 7.93 21.72 -38.01
N MET A 771 8.39 21.39 -39.21
CA MET A 771 8.83 20.07 -39.67
C MET A 771 10.20 20.16 -40.36
N ASN A 772 10.98 21.20 -40.10
CA ASN A 772 12.26 21.40 -40.77
C ASN A 772 13.24 20.26 -40.46
N ARG A 773 13.95 19.80 -41.49
CA ARG A 773 14.83 18.61 -41.45
C ARG A 773 14.14 17.28 -41.10
N ALA A 774 12.81 17.22 -41.05
CA ALA A 774 12.09 15.97 -40.79
C ALA A 774 12.18 15.01 -41.99
N ARG A 775 12.11 13.70 -41.73
CA ARG A 775 12.02 12.64 -42.75
C ARG A 775 10.72 11.89 -42.55
N ILE A 776 9.82 11.99 -43.51
CA ILE A 776 8.45 11.50 -43.41
C ILE A 776 8.15 10.56 -44.57
N THR A 777 7.75 9.33 -44.27
CA THR A 777 7.34 8.32 -45.27
C THR A 777 5.85 8.02 -45.14
N GLY A 778 5.08 8.25 -46.19
CA GLY A 778 3.61 8.25 -46.19
C GLY A 778 3.01 9.67 -46.22
N GLU A 779 1.70 9.76 -46.43
CA GLU A 779 0.98 11.03 -46.58
C GLU A 779 0.95 11.87 -45.28
N VAL A 780 1.29 13.16 -45.39
CA VAL A 780 0.97 14.18 -44.38
C VAL A 780 -0.34 14.85 -44.77
N ALA A 781 -1.44 14.46 -44.11
CA ALA A 781 -2.78 14.95 -44.39
C ALA A 781 -3.20 16.07 -43.43
N LEU A 782 -3.35 17.29 -43.95
CA LEU A 782 -3.76 18.49 -43.20
C LEU A 782 -5.02 19.11 -43.83
N ARG A 783 -6.02 18.28 -44.17
CA ARG A 783 -7.22 18.77 -44.86
C ARG A 783 -8.01 19.70 -43.94
N GLY A 784 -8.30 20.92 -44.40
CA GLY A 784 -9.07 21.88 -43.62
C GLY A 784 -8.37 22.38 -42.35
N ALA A 785 -7.06 22.19 -42.24
CA ALA A 785 -6.28 22.69 -41.10
C ALA A 785 -6.23 24.23 -41.09
N ARG A 786 -6.20 24.83 -39.90
CA ARG A 786 -6.06 26.28 -39.70
C ARG A 786 -4.74 26.57 -39.01
N ILE A 787 -3.84 27.27 -39.69
CA ILE A 787 -2.51 27.62 -39.17
C ILE A 787 -2.41 29.15 -39.14
N VAL A 788 -2.11 29.72 -37.97
CA VAL A 788 -2.12 31.18 -37.81
C VAL A 788 -0.84 31.83 -38.35
N ASP A 789 0.31 31.23 -38.06
CA ASP A 789 1.61 31.85 -38.32
C ASP A 789 2.34 31.17 -39.47
N MET A 790 2.84 29.93 -39.30
CA MET A 790 3.61 29.31 -40.39
C MET A 790 3.57 27.78 -40.43
N VAL A 791 3.76 27.22 -41.63
CA VAL A 791 4.12 25.83 -41.88
C VAL A 791 5.56 25.80 -42.41
N ASP A 792 6.49 25.23 -41.66
CA ASP A 792 7.92 25.19 -42.01
C ASP A 792 8.41 23.76 -42.28
N GLY A 793 8.57 23.41 -43.54
CA GLY A 793 9.14 22.14 -44.00
C GLY A 793 10.51 22.31 -44.66
N ARG A 794 11.29 23.33 -44.30
CA ARG A 794 12.62 23.54 -44.90
C ARG A 794 13.56 22.37 -44.64
N ASP A 795 14.30 21.95 -45.67
CA ASP A 795 15.24 20.82 -45.60
C ASP A 795 14.58 19.47 -45.23
N ALA A 796 13.24 19.36 -45.29
CA ALA A 796 12.51 18.14 -44.97
C ALA A 796 12.40 17.19 -46.17
N VAL A 797 12.21 15.90 -45.89
CA VAL A 797 11.97 14.86 -46.90
C VAL A 797 10.57 14.28 -46.70
N PHE A 798 9.72 14.39 -47.70
CA PHE A 798 8.39 13.80 -47.77
C PHE A 798 8.40 12.74 -48.86
N ALA A 799 8.17 11.46 -48.51
CA ALA A 799 8.24 10.35 -49.44
C ALA A 799 6.94 9.53 -49.43
N HIS A 800 6.17 9.62 -50.50
CA HIS A 800 5.04 8.74 -50.78
C HIS A 800 4.91 8.54 -52.31
N PRO A 801 5.80 7.74 -52.92
CA PRO A 801 5.92 7.64 -54.37
C PRO A 801 4.59 7.28 -55.06
N GLY A 802 4.26 7.99 -56.14
CA GLY A 802 3.02 7.80 -56.91
C GLY A 802 1.73 8.24 -56.21
N ASN A 803 1.81 8.74 -54.98
CA ASN A 803 0.69 9.13 -54.14
C ASN A 803 0.92 10.53 -53.54
N VAL A 804 -0.01 11.02 -52.71
CA VAL A 804 0.09 12.35 -52.11
C VAL A 804 1.05 12.34 -50.92
N ALA A 805 2.18 13.03 -51.03
CA ALA A 805 3.17 13.09 -49.96
C ALA A 805 2.81 14.18 -48.92
N LEU A 806 2.37 15.35 -49.37
CA LEU A 806 1.94 16.46 -48.51
C LEU A 806 0.61 17.04 -49.01
N ARG A 807 -0.43 16.97 -48.18
CA ARG A 807 -1.77 17.49 -48.48
C ARG A 807 -2.14 18.65 -47.54
N LEU A 808 -2.38 19.81 -48.13
CA LEU A 808 -2.91 21.03 -47.50
C LEU A 808 -4.27 21.42 -48.12
N SER A 809 -5.03 20.45 -48.63
CA SER A 809 -6.32 20.72 -49.28
C SER A 809 -7.28 21.45 -48.34
N LEU A 810 -7.91 22.53 -48.80
CA LEU A 810 -8.82 23.36 -48.00
C LEU A 810 -8.19 23.98 -46.73
N ALA A 811 -6.86 23.94 -46.58
CA ALA A 811 -6.18 24.51 -45.42
C ALA A 811 -6.23 26.05 -45.46
N ASP A 812 -6.31 26.66 -44.29
CA ASP A 812 -6.29 28.11 -44.10
C ASP A 812 -5.05 28.49 -43.28
N VAL A 813 -4.00 28.93 -43.97
CA VAL A 813 -2.73 29.37 -43.40
C VAL A 813 -2.69 30.90 -43.47
N THR A 814 -2.89 31.59 -42.35
CA THR A 814 -2.93 33.06 -42.35
C THR A 814 -1.56 33.67 -42.69
N GLY A 815 -0.47 33.03 -42.27
CA GLY A 815 0.90 33.48 -42.58
C GLY A 815 1.55 32.70 -43.73
N ASP A 816 2.67 32.04 -43.45
CA ASP A 816 3.63 31.56 -44.46
C ASP A 816 3.75 30.02 -44.52
N VAL A 817 4.01 29.48 -45.71
CA VAL A 817 4.36 28.08 -45.96
C VAL A 817 5.75 28.01 -46.60
N PHE A 818 6.74 27.51 -45.86
CA PHE A 818 8.13 27.40 -46.30
C PHE A 818 8.51 25.95 -46.59
N LEU A 819 8.78 25.62 -47.84
CA LEU A 819 9.20 24.29 -48.31
C LEU A 819 10.55 24.35 -49.04
N GLY A 820 11.38 25.34 -48.71
CA GLY A 820 12.69 25.52 -49.37
C GLY A 820 13.68 24.41 -49.06
N ARG A 821 14.46 23.97 -50.05
CA ARG A 821 15.40 22.82 -49.98
C ARG A 821 14.76 21.51 -49.50
N SER A 822 13.43 21.39 -49.60
CA SER A 822 12.73 20.16 -49.26
C SER A 822 12.77 19.18 -50.43
N ARG A 823 12.65 17.88 -50.14
CA ARG A 823 12.47 16.82 -51.13
C ARG A 823 11.08 16.22 -50.98
N ILE A 824 10.27 16.27 -52.03
CA ILE A 824 8.92 15.70 -52.09
C ILE A 824 8.90 14.66 -53.22
N ASP A 825 8.89 13.38 -52.84
CA ASP A 825 8.71 12.24 -53.75
C ASP A 825 7.24 11.79 -53.67
N GLY A 826 6.42 12.22 -54.65
CA GLY A 826 4.97 12.16 -54.66
C GLY A 826 4.33 13.53 -54.93
N VAL A 827 3.02 13.65 -54.69
CA VAL A 827 2.24 14.87 -54.97
C VAL A 827 2.29 15.86 -53.79
N LEU A 828 2.61 17.12 -54.06
CA LEU A 828 2.29 18.26 -53.18
C LEU A 828 0.90 18.80 -53.54
N ARG A 829 -0.10 18.56 -52.68
CA ARG A 829 -1.49 18.97 -52.94
C ARG A 829 -1.89 20.16 -52.05
N VAL A 830 -2.00 21.34 -52.64
CA VAL A 830 -2.47 22.60 -52.01
C VAL A 830 -3.81 23.07 -52.61
N ALA A 831 -4.61 22.12 -53.12
CA ALA A 831 -5.91 22.39 -53.74
C ALA A 831 -6.90 23.11 -52.80
N GLU A 832 -7.48 24.21 -53.27
CA GLU A 832 -8.41 25.10 -52.54
C GLU A 832 -7.84 25.64 -51.20
N ALA A 833 -6.52 25.63 -51.02
CA ALA A 833 -5.90 26.21 -49.84
C ALA A 833 -5.91 27.74 -49.87
N LYS A 834 -5.91 28.38 -48.71
CA LYS A 834 -5.71 29.82 -48.52
C LYS A 834 -4.40 30.04 -47.77
N ILE A 835 -3.48 30.80 -48.36
CA ILE A 835 -2.17 31.13 -47.80
C ILE A 835 -2.03 32.65 -47.79
N GLY A 836 -2.19 33.28 -46.64
CA GLY A 836 -2.30 34.73 -46.54
C GLY A 836 -1.05 35.49 -46.99
N ARG A 837 0.14 34.92 -46.79
CA ARG A 837 1.41 35.58 -47.13
C ARG A 837 2.16 34.86 -48.25
N ILE A 838 3.01 33.88 -47.96
CA ILE A 838 3.92 33.29 -48.95
C ILE A 838 3.82 31.76 -48.96
N LEU A 839 3.74 31.15 -50.15
CA LEU A 839 4.07 29.74 -50.39
C LEU A 839 5.42 29.67 -51.10
N GLN A 840 6.45 29.14 -50.43
CA GLN A 840 7.83 29.15 -50.91
C GLN A 840 8.38 27.75 -51.20
N LEU A 841 8.75 27.49 -52.46
CA LEU A 841 9.36 26.26 -52.97
C LEU A 841 10.72 26.58 -53.64
N THR A 842 11.63 27.21 -52.89
CA THR A 842 12.97 27.58 -53.38
C THR A 842 13.96 26.43 -53.19
N ASP A 843 14.68 26.05 -54.25
CA ASP A 843 15.67 24.97 -54.25
C ASP A 843 15.09 23.61 -53.82
N ALA A 844 13.78 23.39 -54.00
CA ALA A 844 13.11 22.15 -53.63
C ALA A 844 13.22 21.09 -54.74
N ASP A 845 13.24 19.81 -54.36
CA ASP A 845 13.20 18.65 -55.24
C ASP A 845 11.79 18.05 -55.24
N LEU A 846 11.08 18.14 -56.36
CA LEU A 846 9.71 17.67 -56.52
C LEU A 846 9.68 16.58 -57.60
N GLU A 847 9.31 15.35 -57.24
CA GLU A 847 9.37 14.19 -58.13
C GLU A 847 8.12 13.32 -58.03
N ASN A 848 7.34 13.24 -59.11
CA ASN A 848 6.24 12.31 -59.28
C ASN A 848 6.07 11.94 -60.78
N PRO A 849 6.89 11.02 -61.31
CA PRO A 849 6.87 10.68 -62.72
C PRO A 849 5.51 10.10 -63.15
N GLY A 850 4.92 10.65 -64.23
CA GLY A 850 3.64 10.17 -64.77
C GLY A 850 2.38 10.70 -64.07
N GLY A 851 2.52 11.61 -63.10
CA GLY A 851 1.41 12.31 -62.44
C GLY A 851 1.72 13.78 -62.14
N TYR A 852 0.95 14.39 -61.24
CA TYR A 852 1.20 15.77 -60.78
C TYR A 852 2.28 15.81 -59.71
N ALA A 853 3.30 16.65 -59.87
CA ALA A 853 4.24 16.99 -58.81
C ALA A 853 3.64 18.02 -57.85
N VAL A 854 2.88 18.99 -58.38
CA VAL A 854 2.19 20.02 -57.59
C VAL A 854 0.75 20.15 -58.08
N GLU A 855 -0.21 20.04 -57.16
CA GLU A 855 -1.64 20.19 -57.41
C GLU A 855 -2.18 21.36 -56.57
N ALA A 856 -2.29 22.53 -57.21
CA ALA A 856 -2.62 23.81 -56.60
C ALA A 856 -3.92 24.42 -57.15
N ARG A 857 -4.83 23.57 -57.64
CA ARG A 857 -6.14 23.97 -58.14
C ARG A 857 -6.91 24.80 -57.12
N GLY A 858 -7.36 26.00 -57.50
CA GLY A 858 -8.14 26.88 -56.63
C GLY A 858 -7.36 27.49 -55.46
N LEU A 859 -6.02 27.38 -55.44
CA LEU A 859 -5.15 27.99 -54.42
C LEU A 859 -5.35 29.51 -54.35
N GLN A 860 -5.44 30.07 -53.15
CA GLN A 860 -5.41 31.52 -52.91
C GLN A 860 -4.13 31.85 -52.14
N ALA A 861 -3.21 32.61 -52.71
CA ALA A 861 -1.95 32.95 -52.04
C ALA A 861 -1.49 34.39 -52.28
N GLY A 862 -0.97 35.06 -51.24
CA GLY A 862 -0.37 36.39 -51.39
C GLY A 862 0.85 36.38 -52.34
N ARG A 863 1.71 35.37 -52.22
CA ARG A 863 2.85 35.12 -53.10
C ARG A 863 3.11 33.62 -53.24
N LEU A 864 3.35 33.15 -54.46
CA LEU A 864 3.85 31.80 -54.75
C LEU A 864 5.26 31.93 -55.34
N THR A 865 6.27 31.40 -54.64
CA THR A 865 7.66 31.32 -55.14
C THR A 865 7.97 29.90 -55.57
N LEU A 866 7.85 29.62 -56.87
CA LEU A 866 8.10 28.32 -57.50
C LEU A 866 9.45 28.31 -58.21
N ARG A 867 10.53 28.03 -57.46
CA ARG A 867 11.91 27.97 -57.98
C ARG A 867 12.59 26.68 -57.50
N PRO A 868 12.09 25.50 -57.91
CA PRO A 868 12.68 24.21 -57.52
C PRO A 868 14.03 23.97 -58.19
N ASP A 869 14.87 23.14 -57.58
CA ASP A 869 16.11 22.63 -58.20
C ASP A 869 15.78 21.49 -59.18
N LYS A 870 14.83 20.62 -58.80
CA LYS A 870 14.29 19.54 -59.62
C LYS A 870 12.75 19.55 -59.61
N LEU A 871 12.13 19.46 -60.78
CA LEU A 871 10.68 19.30 -60.92
C LEU A 871 10.36 18.26 -62.00
N VAL A 872 9.86 17.10 -61.59
CA VAL A 872 9.49 15.98 -62.47
C VAL A 872 8.02 15.61 -62.21
N GLY A 873 7.14 15.88 -63.17
CA GLY A 873 5.69 15.70 -63.06
C GLY A 873 4.93 16.96 -63.45
N ALA A 874 3.61 16.84 -63.67
CA ALA A 874 2.77 17.96 -64.08
C ALA A 874 2.51 18.95 -62.92
N VAL A 875 2.19 20.21 -63.25
CA VAL A 875 1.79 21.24 -62.27
C VAL A 875 0.40 21.77 -62.60
N ASP A 876 -0.56 21.59 -61.70
CA ASP A 876 -1.93 22.13 -61.83
C ASP A 876 -2.07 23.42 -61.02
N LEU A 877 -2.35 24.54 -61.69
CA LEU A 877 -2.65 25.86 -61.12
C LEU A 877 -4.04 26.37 -61.56
N GLU A 878 -4.91 25.48 -62.02
CA GLU A 878 -6.25 25.84 -62.49
C GLU A 878 -7.03 26.61 -61.42
N HIS A 879 -7.70 27.68 -61.82
CA HIS A 879 -8.51 28.52 -60.93
C HIS A 879 -7.79 29.13 -59.71
N ALA A 880 -6.45 29.09 -59.66
CA ALA A 880 -5.70 29.71 -58.58
C ALA A 880 -5.74 31.25 -58.65
N ARG A 881 -5.65 31.91 -57.48
CA ARG A 881 -5.65 33.36 -57.31
C ARG A 881 -4.41 33.78 -56.52
N LEU A 882 -3.47 34.42 -57.19
CA LEU A 882 -2.18 34.76 -56.62
C LEU A 882 -2.00 36.28 -56.54
N GLY A 883 -1.37 36.81 -55.50
CA GLY A 883 -0.88 38.19 -55.54
C GLY A 883 0.34 38.28 -56.45
N VAL A 884 1.42 37.61 -56.05
CA VAL A 884 2.67 37.56 -56.82
C VAL A 884 3.03 36.11 -57.17
N LEU A 885 3.25 35.80 -58.45
CA LEU A 885 3.87 34.55 -58.89
C LEU A 885 5.34 34.80 -59.22
N CYS A 886 6.23 34.24 -58.39
CA CYS A 886 7.66 34.25 -58.61
C CYS A 886 8.13 32.90 -59.16
N ASP A 887 8.65 32.87 -60.39
CA ASP A 887 8.99 31.65 -61.11
C ASP A 887 10.35 31.73 -61.82
N ASP A 888 10.76 30.61 -62.42
CA ASP A 888 11.91 30.50 -63.32
C ASP A 888 11.47 29.81 -64.62
N ALA A 889 11.80 30.37 -65.78
CA ALA A 889 11.39 29.81 -67.07
C ALA A 889 11.95 28.40 -67.33
N THR A 890 13.04 28.04 -66.66
CA THR A 890 13.70 26.72 -66.80
C THR A 890 13.09 25.63 -65.95
N SER A 891 12.33 25.99 -64.90
CA SER A 891 11.86 25.04 -63.90
C SER A 891 10.49 24.44 -64.19
N TRP A 892 9.76 24.91 -65.20
CA TRP A 892 8.41 24.44 -65.53
C TRP A 892 8.40 23.12 -66.31
N PRO A 893 7.47 22.19 -66.01
CA PRO A 893 7.38 20.88 -66.66
C PRO A 893 6.74 20.96 -68.06
N GLU A 894 6.62 19.81 -68.74
CA GLU A 894 5.97 19.72 -70.06
C GLU A 894 4.45 19.90 -70.02
N VAL A 895 3.80 19.52 -68.91
CA VAL A 895 2.34 19.59 -68.73
C VAL A 895 2.01 20.52 -67.57
N ILE A 896 1.24 21.58 -67.83
CA ILE A 896 0.88 22.61 -66.85
C ILE A 896 -0.63 22.88 -66.97
N GLY A 897 -1.38 22.98 -65.87
CA GLY A 897 -2.77 23.45 -65.89
C GLY A 897 -2.82 24.93 -65.52
N LEU A 898 -3.17 25.83 -66.44
CA LEU A 898 -3.23 27.28 -66.16
C LEU A 898 -4.64 27.87 -66.32
N ASN A 899 -5.61 27.06 -66.71
CA ASN A 899 -6.97 27.50 -66.98
C ASN A 899 -7.62 28.15 -65.74
N GLY A 900 -8.04 29.40 -65.86
CA GLY A 900 -8.65 30.16 -64.76
C GLY A 900 -7.66 30.74 -63.74
N LEU A 901 -6.35 30.60 -63.94
CA LEU A 901 -5.32 31.23 -63.11
C LEU A 901 -5.42 32.76 -63.19
N THR A 902 -5.32 33.43 -62.04
CA THR A 902 -5.27 34.89 -61.91
C THR A 902 -4.11 35.33 -61.02
N TYR A 903 -3.46 36.44 -61.38
CA TYR A 903 -2.33 37.00 -60.64
C TYR A 903 -2.22 38.53 -60.76
N GLU A 904 -1.75 39.21 -59.72
CA GLU A 904 -1.51 40.66 -59.76
C GLU A 904 -0.12 41.01 -60.34
N ALA A 905 0.92 40.24 -59.96
CA ALA A 905 2.28 40.44 -60.45
C ALA A 905 3.03 39.14 -60.79
N LEU A 906 3.93 39.21 -61.77
CA LEU A 906 4.86 38.15 -62.16
C LEU A 906 6.32 38.60 -61.92
N GLU A 907 7.12 37.75 -61.28
CA GLU A 907 8.55 37.99 -61.01
C GLU A 907 9.41 36.79 -61.45
N PRO A 908 10.53 36.95 -62.19
CA PRO A 908 11.06 38.20 -62.72
C PRO A 908 10.26 38.73 -63.91
N ARG A 909 10.40 40.03 -64.18
CA ARG A 909 9.85 40.65 -65.40
C ARG A 909 10.54 40.07 -66.62
N MET A 910 9.77 39.51 -67.55
CA MET A 910 10.25 38.86 -68.77
C MET A 910 9.49 39.32 -70.01
N PRO A 911 10.08 39.26 -71.22
CA PRO A 911 9.38 39.50 -72.48
C PRO A 911 8.23 38.50 -72.72
N ALA A 912 7.20 38.92 -73.45
CA ALA A 912 6.01 38.12 -73.73
C ALA A 912 6.32 36.80 -74.44
N GLU A 913 7.33 36.76 -75.33
CA GLU A 913 7.69 35.54 -76.07
C GLU A 913 7.98 34.36 -75.15
N LYS A 914 8.78 34.58 -74.08
CA LYS A 914 9.08 33.55 -73.08
C LYS A 914 7.83 33.16 -72.28
N ARG A 915 6.98 34.12 -71.94
CA ARG A 915 5.67 33.91 -71.29
C ARG A 915 4.59 33.43 -72.27
N LEU A 916 4.87 33.16 -73.53
CA LEU A 916 3.92 32.49 -74.43
C LEU A 916 4.25 31.00 -74.53
N GLU A 917 5.49 30.60 -74.26
CA GLU A 917 5.91 29.20 -74.28
C GLU A 917 5.23 28.38 -73.19
N TRP A 918 5.11 28.91 -71.96
CA TRP A 918 4.40 28.22 -70.87
C TRP A 918 2.89 28.02 -71.16
N LEU A 919 2.20 28.97 -71.82
CA LEU A 919 0.77 28.85 -72.19
C LEU A 919 0.54 27.79 -73.26
N ARG A 920 1.57 27.41 -74.02
CA ARG A 920 1.48 26.32 -75.00
C ARG A 920 1.57 24.94 -74.37
N ARG A 921 2.09 24.87 -73.14
CA ARG A 921 2.24 23.65 -72.34
C ARG A 921 0.99 23.36 -71.51
N ASP A 922 -0.11 24.11 -71.75
CA ASP A 922 -1.37 23.93 -71.05
C ASP A 922 -2.00 22.57 -71.36
N GLU A 923 -2.40 21.83 -70.32
CA GLU A 923 -3.02 20.49 -70.41
C GLU A 923 -4.35 20.53 -71.18
N ASP A 924 -5.14 21.59 -70.99
CA ASP A 924 -6.46 21.78 -71.61
C ASP A 924 -6.38 22.28 -73.07
N GLY A 925 -5.17 22.50 -73.60
CA GLY A 925 -4.96 23.07 -74.92
C GLY A 925 -5.18 24.58 -74.98
N PHE A 926 -5.72 25.10 -76.10
CA PHE A 926 -5.91 26.55 -76.24
C PHE A 926 -7.13 27.04 -75.47
N GLN A 927 -6.88 27.84 -74.42
CA GLN A 927 -7.91 28.59 -73.69
C GLN A 927 -7.68 30.10 -73.83
N PRO A 928 -8.72 30.94 -74.07
CA PRO A 928 -8.53 32.39 -74.21
C PRO A 928 -8.10 33.10 -72.92
N GLN A 929 -8.59 32.65 -71.76
CA GLN A 929 -8.44 33.36 -70.48
C GLN A 929 -6.98 33.53 -70.01
N PRO A 930 -6.09 32.51 -70.07
CA PRO A 930 -4.69 32.69 -69.66
C PRO A 930 -3.95 33.75 -70.49
N TYR A 931 -4.27 33.86 -71.78
CA TYR A 931 -3.72 34.89 -72.67
C TYR A 931 -4.23 36.29 -72.32
N GLU A 932 -5.53 36.42 -71.99
CA GLU A 932 -6.13 37.69 -71.56
C GLU A 932 -5.54 38.19 -70.24
N GLN A 933 -5.37 37.30 -69.24
CA GLN A 933 -4.73 37.63 -67.96
C GLN A 933 -3.29 38.13 -68.15
N LEU A 934 -2.52 37.46 -69.01
CA LEU A 934 -1.13 37.86 -69.30
C LEU A 934 -1.06 39.21 -70.03
N ALA A 935 -1.93 39.45 -71.01
CA ALA A 935 -2.02 40.73 -71.70
C ALA A 935 -2.45 41.88 -70.76
N ALA A 936 -3.40 41.62 -69.86
CA ALA A 936 -3.83 42.57 -68.85
C ALA A 936 -2.69 42.95 -67.90
N HIS A 937 -1.89 41.98 -67.44
CA HIS A 937 -0.72 42.22 -66.60
C HIS A 937 0.35 43.09 -67.28
N TYR A 938 0.70 42.81 -68.54
CA TYR A 938 1.66 43.65 -69.29
C TYR A 938 1.13 45.07 -69.51
N THR A 939 -0.18 45.22 -69.71
CA THR A 939 -0.84 46.54 -69.82
C THR A 939 -0.73 47.31 -68.51
N GLN A 940 -1.03 46.67 -67.38
CA GLN A 940 -0.99 47.29 -66.05
C GLN A 940 0.43 47.68 -65.62
N THR A 941 1.45 46.96 -66.11
CA THR A 941 2.88 47.25 -65.83
C THR A 941 3.52 48.23 -66.81
N GLY A 942 2.76 48.80 -67.76
CA GLY A 942 3.23 49.82 -68.72
C GLY A 942 3.97 49.27 -69.95
N GLN A 943 3.91 47.96 -70.20
CA GLN A 943 4.59 47.29 -71.32
C GLN A 943 3.63 47.03 -72.49
N GLU A 944 3.16 48.09 -73.13
CA GLU A 944 2.12 48.01 -74.17
C GLU A 944 2.52 47.12 -75.36
N ARG A 945 3.80 47.13 -75.78
CA ARG A 945 4.28 46.30 -76.90
C ARG A 945 4.16 44.80 -76.61
N GLU A 946 4.46 44.40 -75.38
CA GLU A 946 4.39 43.01 -74.93
C GLU A 946 2.93 42.56 -74.81
N ALA A 947 2.05 43.41 -74.26
CA ALA A 947 0.61 43.15 -74.20
C ALA A 947 0.00 42.91 -75.59
N GLN A 948 0.39 43.71 -76.59
CA GLN A 948 -0.03 43.53 -77.98
C GLN A 948 0.49 42.22 -78.57
N ALA A 949 1.73 41.83 -78.27
CA ALA A 949 2.30 40.56 -78.73
C ALA A 949 1.55 39.35 -78.17
N VAL A 950 1.09 39.40 -76.92
CA VAL A 950 0.28 38.34 -76.30
C VAL A 950 -1.11 38.24 -76.95
N LEU A 951 -1.80 39.37 -77.16
CA LEU A 951 -3.11 39.38 -77.84
C LEU A 951 -3.00 38.91 -79.29
N LEU A 952 -1.93 39.28 -79.99
CA LEU A 952 -1.64 38.78 -81.34
C LEU A 952 -1.44 37.26 -81.35
N ALA A 953 -0.70 36.74 -80.35
CA ALA A 953 -0.49 35.30 -80.21
C ALA A 953 -1.79 34.54 -79.89
N ARG A 954 -2.69 35.14 -79.09
CA ARG A 954 -4.04 34.62 -78.83
C ARG A 954 -4.83 34.47 -80.12
N GLU A 955 -4.86 35.51 -80.95
CA GLU A 955 -5.70 35.55 -82.16
C GLU A 955 -5.15 34.65 -83.27
N ARG A 956 -3.83 34.45 -83.35
CA ARG A 956 -3.20 33.43 -84.19
C ARG A 956 -3.63 32.02 -83.79
N ARG A 957 -3.57 31.68 -82.51
CA ARG A 957 -4.02 30.36 -82.02
C ARG A 957 -5.53 30.15 -82.17
N GLN A 958 -6.34 31.18 -81.95
CA GLN A 958 -7.79 31.12 -82.13
C GLN A 958 -8.15 30.90 -83.61
N SER A 959 -7.42 31.52 -84.53
CA SER A 959 -7.65 31.39 -85.98
C SER A 959 -7.14 30.06 -86.55
N ASP A 960 -6.12 29.43 -85.97
CA ASP A 960 -5.70 28.07 -86.32
C ASP A 960 -6.80 27.02 -86.07
N GLY A 961 -7.67 27.27 -85.08
CA GLY A 961 -8.87 26.47 -84.79
C GLY A 961 -10.09 26.76 -85.68
N ALA A 962 -10.04 27.77 -86.56
CA ALA A 962 -11.15 28.19 -87.42
C ALA A 962 -11.25 27.36 -88.72
N ASP A 963 -12.40 27.45 -89.40
CA ASP A 963 -12.61 26.87 -90.74
C ASP A 963 -11.68 27.48 -91.80
N TRP A 964 -11.57 26.83 -92.97
CA TRP A 964 -10.58 27.16 -94.00
C TRP A 964 -10.62 28.63 -94.48
N THR A 965 -11.82 29.24 -94.59
CA THR A 965 -11.99 30.66 -94.94
C THR A 965 -11.44 31.58 -93.86
N GLY A 966 -11.65 31.23 -92.59
CA GLY A 966 -11.13 31.95 -91.42
C GLY A 966 -9.60 31.89 -91.35
N ARG A 967 -8.98 30.77 -91.70
CA ARG A 967 -7.50 30.63 -91.75
C ARG A 967 -6.87 31.46 -92.86
N VAL A 968 -7.46 31.49 -94.06
CA VAL A 968 -6.94 32.30 -95.18
C VAL A 968 -7.05 33.79 -94.86
N TRP A 969 -8.20 34.22 -94.33
CA TRP A 969 -8.39 35.61 -93.91
C TRP A 969 -7.47 36.02 -92.75
N GLY A 970 -7.28 35.14 -91.76
CA GLY A 970 -6.34 35.35 -90.65
C GLY A 970 -4.89 35.50 -91.12
N ARG A 971 -4.43 34.66 -92.07
CA ARG A 971 -3.09 34.78 -92.66
C ARG A 971 -2.89 36.08 -93.44
N LEU A 972 -3.92 36.52 -94.16
CA LEU A 972 -3.89 37.76 -94.93
C LEU A 972 -3.81 38.99 -94.00
N GLN A 973 -4.55 38.98 -92.89
CA GLN A 973 -4.49 40.02 -91.84
C GLN A 973 -3.16 40.04 -91.07
N ASP A 974 -2.57 38.88 -90.80
CA ASP A 974 -1.26 38.79 -90.13
C ASP A 974 -0.12 39.34 -91.02
N ALA A 975 -0.12 38.97 -92.30
CA ALA A 975 0.91 39.37 -93.27
C ALA A 975 0.88 40.88 -93.57
N THR A 976 -0.31 41.48 -93.62
CA THR A 976 -0.48 42.89 -94.00
C THR A 976 -0.42 43.85 -92.80
N VAL A 977 -1.16 43.58 -91.71
CA VAL A 977 -1.39 44.55 -90.61
C VAL A 977 -1.12 43.97 -89.22
N GLY A 978 -0.78 42.68 -89.10
CA GLY A 978 -0.63 42.01 -87.80
C GLY A 978 -1.89 42.15 -86.92
N PHE A 979 -3.07 41.95 -87.51
CA PHE A 979 -4.40 42.10 -86.87
C PHE A 979 -4.72 43.51 -86.31
N GLY A 980 -3.99 44.54 -86.76
CA GLY A 980 -4.19 45.93 -86.35
C GLY A 980 -3.26 46.41 -85.23
N TYR A 981 -2.26 45.61 -84.86
CA TYR A 981 -1.33 45.92 -83.76
C TYR A 981 0.05 46.42 -84.23
N GLN A 982 0.36 46.45 -85.53
CA GLN A 982 1.66 46.92 -86.07
C GLN A 982 1.50 47.93 -87.23
N PRO A 983 1.08 49.18 -86.96
CA PRO A 983 0.73 50.16 -88.01
C PRO A 983 1.92 50.55 -88.92
N LEU A 984 3.16 50.44 -88.42
CA LEU A 984 4.36 50.69 -89.21
C LEU A 984 4.50 49.73 -90.41
N ARG A 985 3.96 48.50 -90.35
CA ARG A 985 3.99 47.58 -91.50
C ARG A 985 3.12 48.07 -92.65
N ALA A 986 1.96 48.63 -92.33
CA ALA A 986 1.09 49.26 -93.33
C ALA A 986 1.79 50.47 -93.97
N ALA A 987 2.51 51.28 -93.19
CA ALA A 987 3.30 52.39 -93.71
C ALA A 987 4.49 51.93 -94.58
N THR A 988 5.16 50.81 -94.24
CA THR A 988 6.22 50.25 -95.09
C THR A 988 5.68 49.68 -96.38
N TRP A 989 4.53 49.01 -96.35
CA TRP A 989 3.86 48.54 -97.58
C TRP A 989 3.42 49.71 -98.45
N LEU A 990 2.88 50.76 -97.85
CA LEU A 990 2.58 52.00 -98.54
C LEU A 990 3.85 52.60 -99.18
N ALA A 991 4.95 52.72 -98.43
CA ALA A 991 6.22 53.25 -98.94
C ALA A 991 6.84 52.37 -100.03
N LEU A 992 6.75 51.04 -99.91
CA LEU A 992 7.20 50.08 -100.93
C LEU A 992 6.37 50.17 -102.20
N LEU A 993 5.05 50.28 -102.07
CA LEU A 993 4.16 50.47 -103.21
C LEU A 993 4.35 51.85 -103.85
N VAL A 994 4.58 52.90 -103.05
CA VAL A 994 4.97 54.23 -103.55
C VAL A 994 6.28 54.12 -104.29
N ALA A 995 7.32 53.51 -103.73
CA ALA A 995 8.62 53.38 -104.37
C ALA A 995 8.54 52.54 -105.65
N LEU A 996 7.85 51.40 -105.61
CA LEU A 996 7.65 50.51 -106.75
C LEU A 996 6.90 51.22 -107.87
N GLY A 997 5.77 51.88 -107.55
CA GLY A 997 5.04 52.63 -108.55
C GLY A 997 5.82 53.85 -109.04
N SER A 998 6.60 54.51 -108.18
CA SER A 998 7.47 55.60 -108.60
C SER A 998 8.52 55.13 -109.59
N ILE A 999 9.06 53.92 -109.41
CA ILE A 999 10.02 53.32 -110.34
C ILE A 999 9.32 52.98 -111.65
N VAL A 1000 8.19 52.26 -111.59
CA VAL A 1000 7.44 51.86 -112.80
C VAL A 1000 7.03 53.09 -113.61
N PHE A 1001 6.44 54.10 -112.97
CA PHE A 1001 5.99 55.32 -113.66
C PHE A 1001 7.13 56.31 -113.95
N ALA A 1002 8.33 56.15 -113.39
CA ALA A 1002 9.51 56.90 -113.82
C ALA A 1002 10.13 56.30 -115.09
N VAL A 1003 10.11 54.96 -115.22
CA VAL A 1003 10.57 54.25 -116.42
C VAL A 1003 9.58 54.41 -117.57
N SER A 1004 8.28 54.35 -117.27
CA SER A 1004 7.19 54.54 -118.22
C SER A 1004 6.27 55.67 -117.75
N PRO A 1005 6.65 56.95 -117.99
CA PRO A 1005 5.82 58.07 -117.60
C PRO A 1005 4.50 58.08 -118.39
N PRO A 1006 3.33 58.10 -117.72
CA PRO A 1006 2.03 58.16 -118.36
C PRO A 1006 1.85 59.45 -119.15
N GLN A 1007 1.10 59.39 -120.25
CA GLN A 1007 0.92 60.55 -121.10
C GLN A 1007 -0.10 61.53 -120.51
N PRO A 1008 0.15 62.85 -120.64
CA PRO A 1008 -0.80 63.86 -120.18
C PRO A 1008 -2.09 63.81 -121.01
N ILE A 1009 -3.22 63.94 -120.33
CA ILE A 1009 -4.56 63.86 -120.93
C ILE A 1009 -4.89 65.10 -121.79
N LYS A 1010 -4.29 66.26 -121.46
CA LYS A 1010 -4.42 67.52 -122.23
C LYS A 1010 -3.03 68.04 -122.60
N ALA A 1011 -2.78 68.30 -123.88
CA ALA A 1011 -1.44 68.60 -124.41
C ALA A 1011 -0.88 69.98 -123.99
N ASP A 1012 -1.75 70.97 -123.75
CA ASP A 1012 -1.34 72.37 -123.58
C ASP A 1012 -1.49 72.91 -122.14
N GLU A 1013 -2.05 72.11 -121.21
CA GLU A 1013 -2.21 72.43 -119.79
C GLU A 1013 -2.05 71.15 -118.94
N HIS A 1014 -0.84 70.87 -118.46
CA HIS A 1014 -0.62 69.79 -117.51
C HIS A 1014 0.46 70.17 -116.47
N PRO A 1015 0.30 69.78 -115.19
CA PRO A 1015 1.36 69.93 -114.20
C PRO A 1015 2.61 69.12 -114.61
N HIS A 1016 3.78 69.47 -114.08
CA HIS A 1016 4.99 68.68 -114.34
C HIS A 1016 4.83 67.26 -113.78
N PHE A 1017 5.01 66.25 -114.64
CA PHE A 1017 4.88 64.86 -114.22
C PHE A 1017 5.90 64.50 -113.15
N ASN A 1018 5.43 63.92 -112.05
CA ASN A 1018 6.28 63.39 -111.00
C ASN A 1018 5.80 62.00 -110.61
N ALA A 1019 6.61 60.98 -110.92
CA ALA A 1019 6.26 59.58 -110.69
C ALA A 1019 5.95 59.27 -109.22
N ILE A 1020 6.60 59.96 -108.27
CA ILE A 1020 6.35 59.78 -106.84
C ILE A 1020 4.99 60.35 -106.45
N ILE A 1021 4.70 61.58 -106.87
CA ILE A 1021 3.42 62.23 -106.56
C ILE A 1021 2.27 61.49 -107.25
N TYR A 1022 2.45 61.05 -108.50
CA TYR A 1022 1.47 60.26 -109.23
C TYR A 1022 1.16 58.92 -108.55
N THR A 1023 2.19 58.22 -108.05
CA THR A 1023 1.99 56.96 -107.31
C THR A 1023 1.32 57.19 -105.96
N LEU A 1024 1.67 58.27 -105.27
CA LEU A 1024 1.01 58.69 -104.03
C LEU A 1024 -0.47 59.02 -104.27
N ASP A 1025 -0.79 59.70 -105.36
CA ASP A 1025 -2.15 60.06 -105.77
C ASP A 1025 -3.02 58.80 -105.99
N LEU A 1026 -2.44 57.76 -106.61
CA LEU A 1026 -3.10 56.46 -106.81
C LEU A 1026 -3.27 55.67 -105.50
N LEU A 1027 -2.33 55.75 -104.55
CA LEU A 1027 -2.36 54.98 -103.31
C LEU A 1027 -3.14 55.66 -102.18
N LEU A 1028 -3.35 56.97 -102.24
CA LEU A 1028 -4.06 57.76 -101.23
C LEU A 1028 -5.48 58.11 -101.70
N PRO A 1029 -6.47 57.22 -101.53
CA PRO A 1029 -7.80 57.39 -102.13
C PRO A 1029 -8.61 58.63 -101.66
N ILE A 1030 -8.12 59.35 -100.65
CA ILE A 1030 -8.79 60.50 -100.04
C ILE A 1030 -8.09 61.82 -100.41
N VAL A 1031 -6.83 61.78 -100.84
CA VAL A 1031 -6.00 62.98 -101.09
C VAL A 1031 -5.73 63.09 -102.58
N ASP A 1032 -6.36 64.06 -103.25
CA ASP A 1032 -6.12 64.40 -104.66
C ASP A 1032 -4.90 65.35 -104.74
N LEU A 1033 -3.78 64.85 -105.23
CA LEU A 1033 -2.53 65.57 -105.45
C LEU A 1033 -2.43 66.14 -106.89
N GLY A 1034 -3.47 65.95 -107.71
CA GLY A 1034 -3.65 66.58 -109.02
C GLY A 1034 -2.87 65.94 -110.17
N GLN A 1035 -2.22 64.78 -109.96
CA GLN A 1035 -1.45 64.08 -110.99
C GLN A 1035 -2.26 62.93 -111.62
N GLU A 1036 -3.04 62.17 -110.84
CA GLU A 1036 -3.87 61.05 -111.34
C GLU A 1036 -4.81 61.51 -112.46
N ARG A 1037 -5.48 62.65 -112.26
CA ARG A 1037 -6.45 63.22 -113.22
C ARG A 1037 -5.81 63.91 -114.42
N ALA A 1038 -4.50 64.18 -114.35
CA ALA A 1038 -3.77 64.85 -115.41
C ALA A 1038 -3.08 63.87 -116.38
N PHE A 1039 -2.80 62.64 -115.92
CA PHE A 1039 -2.01 61.65 -116.67
C PHE A 1039 -2.71 60.29 -116.79
N ASN A 1040 -2.80 59.76 -118.01
CA ASN A 1040 -3.46 58.48 -118.28
C ASN A 1040 -2.41 57.39 -118.60
N PRO A 1041 -2.25 56.36 -117.76
CA PRO A 1041 -1.36 55.23 -118.03
C PRO A 1041 -2.04 54.30 -119.04
N ALA A 1042 -1.29 53.84 -120.04
CA ALA A 1042 -1.80 52.98 -121.11
C ALA A 1042 -1.12 51.60 -121.09
N GLY A 1043 -1.86 50.56 -121.45
CA GLY A 1043 -1.32 49.20 -121.54
C GLY A 1043 -1.17 48.53 -120.17
N ALA A 1044 -0.05 47.85 -119.94
CA ALA A 1044 0.20 47.09 -118.70
C ALA A 1044 0.22 47.98 -117.44
N ASP A 1045 0.64 49.24 -117.59
CA ASP A 1045 0.74 50.21 -116.49
C ASP A 1045 -0.65 50.63 -115.95
N GLN A 1046 -1.71 50.48 -116.74
CA GLN A 1046 -3.10 50.75 -116.34
C GLN A 1046 -3.64 49.70 -115.36
N TRP A 1047 -3.32 48.42 -115.59
CA TRP A 1047 -3.70 47.37 -114.65
C TRP A 1047 -2.92 47.48 -113.35
N PHE A 1048 -1.67 47.94 -113.45
CA PHE A 1048 -0.84 48.22 -112.28
C PHE A 1048 -1.36 49.42 -111.47
N SER A 1049 -1.85 50.49 -112.11
CA SER A 1049 -2.48 51.61 -111.40
C SER A 1049 -3.76 51.19 -110.67
N PHE A 1050 -4.62 50.34 -111.27
CA PHE A 1050 -5.78 49.78 -110.58
C PHE A 1050 -5.41 48.90 -109.39
N LEU A 1051 -4.32 48.12 -109.51
CA LEU A 1051 -3.76 47.33 -108.40
C LEU A 1051 -3.28 48.23 -107.27
N LEU A 1052 -2.60 49.34 -107.58
CA LEU A 1052 -2.18 50.34 -106.60
C LEU A 1052 -3.38 51.00 -105.92
N VAL A 1053 -4.43 51.39 -106.66
CA VAL A 1053 -5.66 51.96 -106.09
C VAL A 1053 -6.37 50.97 -105.16
N ALA A 1054 -6.52 49.72 -105.59
CA ALA A 1054 -7.13 48.67 -104.77
C ALA A 1054 -6.31 48.39 -103.50
N ALA A 1055 -4.98 48.34 -103.62
CA ALA A 1055 -4.07 48.22 -102.47
C ALA A 1055 -4.18 49.44 -101.55
N GLY A 1056 -4.34 50.64 -102.10
CA GLY A 1056 -4.57 51.89 -101.39
C GLY A 1056 -5.84 51.86 -100.53
N TRP A 1057 -6.97 51.37 -101.06
CA TRP A 1057 -8.21 51.20 -100.29
C TRP A 1057 -8.11 50.15 -99.18
N ILE A 1058 -7.41 49.04 -99.42
CA ILE A 1058 -7.16 48.00 -98.41
C ILE A 1058 -6.26 48.55 -97.28
N LEU A 1059 -5.21 49.30 -97.63
CA LEU A 1059 -4.31 49.93 -96.66
C LEU A 1059 -5.00 51.09 -95.91
N ALA A 1060 -5.83 51.89 -96.59
CA ALA A 1060 -6.54 53.01 -95.98
C ALA A 1060 -7.60 52.54 -94.97
N SER A 1061 -8.40 51.53 -95.32
CA SER A 1061 -9.40 50.96 -94.41
C SER A 1061 -8.76 50.32 -93.16
N THR A 1062 -7.58 49.72 -93.30
CA THR A 1062 -6.83 49.12 -92.20
C THR A 1062 -6.13 50.16 -91.32
N ILE A 1063 -5.56 51.22 -91.90
CA ILE A 1063 -5.02 52.38 -91.16
C ILE A 1063 -6.14 53.10 -90.39
N ALA A 1064 -7.33 53.25 -90.98
CA ALA A 1064 -8.49 53.83 -90.31
C ALA A 1064 -8.97 52.98 -89.11
N ALA A 1065 -8.98 51.65 -89.25
CA ALA A 1065 -9.29 50.74 -88.14
C ALA A 1065 -8.23 50.79 -87.02
N ALA A 1066 -6.95 50.91 -87.38
CA ALA A 1066 -5.86 51.11 -86.41
C ALA A 1066 -5.98 52.47 -85.69
N ALA A 1067 -6.28 53.54 -86.43
CA ALA A 1067 -6.47 54.89 -85.89
C ALA A 1067 -7.69 54.96 -84.94
N ALA A 1068 -8.80 54.33 -85.30
CA ALA A 1068 -10.00 54.26 -84.46
C ALA A 1068 -9.72 53.57 -83.11
N ARG A 1069 -8.90 52.51 -83.10
CA ARG A 1069 -8.49 51.81 -81.85
C ARG A 1069 -7.52 52.61 -80.99
N THR A 1070 -6.66 53.44 -81.60
CA THR A 1070 -5.78 54.36 -80.84
C THR A 1070 -6.53 55.56 -80.25
N ILE A 1071 -7.64 55.99 -80.85
CA ILE A 1071 -8.44 57.12 -80.37
C ILE A 1071 -9.39 56.72 -79.23
N GLY A 1072 -9.84 55.46 -79.19
CA GLY A 1072 -10.65 54.92 -78.07
C GLY A 1072 -9.88 54.62 -76.77
N ARG A 1073 -8.61 55.03 -76.66
CA ARG A 1073 -7.69 54.73 -75.53
C ARG A 1073 -7.25 55.96 -74.73
N ARG A 1074 -8.07 57.01 -74.67
CA ARG A 1074 -7.95 58.07 -73.66
C ARG A 1074 -9.09 58.03 -72.67
#